data_AF-A0A8H6KQY6-F1
#
_entry.id   AF-A0A8H6KQY6-F1
#
_cell.length_a   1.000
_cell.length_b   1.000
_cell.length_c   1.000
_cell.angle_alpha   90.00
_cell.angle_beta   90.00
_cell.angle_gamma   90.00
#
_symmetry.space_group_name_H-M   'P 1'
#
loop_
_entity.id
_entity.type
_entity.pdbx_description
1 polymer ?
#
loop_
_entity_poly.entity_id
_entity_poly.type
_entity_poly.pdbx_seq_one_letter_code
_entity_poly.pdbx_strand_id
1 'polypeptide(L)'
;MDAHSATSAQSPESAPIPQLPPQLSPVSSSSGSVYSDEEDDDGSVYSEDSESSFQIRRKLAFRAELEFLAQVPDDQEDDSETGHLLAAKLQVLLMKRLEAVSLPGWGFEVDHPDVDLRESIPAEHISSHETWKLTRIRSPLMALSDENLEKFSIVLDTVKSTRDLKVGLNHIPRLRVEVKPLDGDFALEELKDIARFLWSVSPLLDQLHARYCGPGSTFAPGLMFADAFSPLPFLHLSEATWRGETVETLFDHCLETPLTTQILKMPKETAFSQLGIFKVLAAESVQELVELLAVRTTSFKGKKAVLGAYNFSNILKTKKNERTLLFAQHAGTMEFQAIRNWIKVCHGLVLFCVNASERRQDHVLARIPGVLDVLTPANREYAVYDLLGDVNLQYESSYYHGLGPYPYVPDLARVRQLPLVNLDDTPDLSPYTFGIEFEFLAPYTKGSKPDPEPSDSRWVYNHVHDPEETGGRPDNKGTLRNSSYNGNAEHLAEVLNKLGYFSCTYKTLSDALDAVREDDVAALLNVARQAGFLVRPSPALDCHFQTWLIERDLSLSDFHAGLLGYAGVVGLELATPVMRYRKEDFERVVKVVKTVRSCMRPMLDESCGLHVHVGSVRRFSLRSLKRIVSMVWAADPVIFALVHPYRQDNEYSIPLRGGTTLGAKNHLEPYDPLQGDRMLAIELESHIPMDRIPKRLREEFSKIWTAPDLLTLKALVRTAVDNSRASVALNIKHPVDNEIFVDAGPANRVLQGTIEFRTREGSLDPELVVRWAKLVTAMVEKAETSSPWQFCQIMAVVLRRGASEAERLGPFLDALGLWESKDFWAGVAARNKVAEMPAPRPTFGRTEKESEDRKREWHEKNIVSVPLLEEDFGENAAWL
;
A
#
# COMPACT_ATOMS: atom_id res chain seq x y z
N MET A 1 -36.92 9.28 -40.72
CA MET A 1 -36.57 8.51 -41.92
C MET A 1 -35.73 7.35 -41.43
N ASP A 2 -36.17 6.12 -41.23
CA ASP A 2 -37.39 5.34 -41.51
C ASP A 2 -37.51 4.32 -40.35
N ALA A 3 -38.59 4.26 -39.57
CA ALA A 3 -39.83 3.50 -39.78
C ALA A 3 -39.69 1.95 -39.70
N HIS A 4 -40.16 1.35 -38.59
CA HIS A 4 -41.17 0.25 -38.48
C HIS A 4 -41.18 -0.34 -37.04
N SER A 5 -42.14 0.07 -36.20
CA SER A 5 -43.39 -0.64 -35.78
C SER A 5 -43.17 -1.68 -34.65
N ALA A 6 -43.49 -1.42 -33.37
CA ALA A 6 -44.81 -1.23 -32.71
C ALA A 6 -45.65 -2.52 -32.59
N THR A 7 -45.94 -2.95 -31.35
CA THR A 7 -47.29 -3.33 -30.88
C THR A 7 -47.38 -3.36 -29.36
N SER A 8 -48.52 -2.91 -28.86
CA SER A 8 -48.90 -2.60 -27.48
C SER A 8 -49.76 -3.68 -26.81
N ALA A 9 -49.71 -3.71 -25.47
CA ALA A 9 -50.78 -3.90 -24.47
C ALA A 9 -51.95 -4.88 -24.72
N GLN A 10 -52.22 -5.74 -23.73
CA GLN A 10 -53.58 -6.03 -23.18
C GLN A 10 -53.55 -6.98 -21.96
N SER A 11 -54.14 -6.55 -20.84
CA SER A 11 -54.85 -7.38 -19.84
C SER A 11 -56.34 -7.42 -20.26
N PRO A 12 -57.18 -8.43 -19.90
CA PRO A 12 -57.78 -8.52 -18.55
C PRO A 12 -58.21 -9.94 -18.05
N GLU A 13 -58.68 -9.92 -16.79
CA GLU A 13 -59.44 -10.87 -15.93
C GLU A 13 -60.21 -12.09 -16.52
N SER A 14 -60.23 -13.22 -15.77
CA SER A 14 -61.41 -13.75 -15.01
C SER A 14 -61.26 -15.21 -14.53
N ALA A 15 -61.82 -15.50 -13.34
CA ALA A 15 -61.82 -16.79 -12.61
C ALA A 15 -62.89 -17.79 -13.10
N PRO A 16 -62.97 -19.04 -12.55
CA PRO A 16 -63.88 -19.27 -11.40
C PRO A 16 -63.50 -20.36 -10.35
N ILE A 17 -64.26 -20.30 -9.25
CA ILE A 17 -64.34 -21.08 -7.97
C ILE A 17 -65.06 -22.46 -8.15
N PRO A 18 -64.84 -23.51 -7.32
CA PRO A 18 -65.74 -23.86 -6.18
C PRO A 18 -65.01 -24.41 -4.91
N GLN A 19 -65.24 -23.84 -3.72
CA GLN A 19 -66.20 -24.21 -2.64
C GLN A 19 -65.69 -25.23 -1.59
N LEU A 20 -65.64 -24.73 -0.33
CA LEU A 20 -65.50 -25.34 1.01
C LEU A 20 -66.85 -25.96 1.50
N PRO A 21 -67.05 -26.43 2.77
CA PRO A 21 -66.26 -27.04 3.87
C PRO A 21 -67.02 -28.34 4.40
N PRO A 22 -67.03 -28.84 5.69
CA PRO A 22 -66.51 -28.32 6.97
C PRO A 22 -65.97 -29.28 8.07
N GLN A 23 -65.40 -28.60 9.07
CA GLN A 23 -65.15 -28.85 10.50
C GLN A 23 -65.78 -30.09 11.19
N LEU A 24 -65.07 -30.65 12.18
CA LEU A 24 -65.44 -30.66 13.62
C LEU A 24 -64.44 -31.51 14.46
N SER A 25 -63.95 -30.93 15.55
CA SER A 25 -63.57 -31.67 16.79
C SER A 25 -64.84 -31.77 17.69
N PRO A 26 -64.86 -32.35 18.91
CA PRO A 26 -63.80 -33.03 19.71
C PRO A 26 -64.30 -34.30 20.51
N VAL A 27 -63.45 -34.80 21.42
CA VAL A 27 -63.75 -35.39 22.77
C VAL A 27 -63.60 -36.92 23.02
N SER A 28 -62.60 -37.22 23.87
CA SER A 28 -62.50 -38.15 25.04
C SER A 28 -62.54 -39.69 24.99
N SER A 29 -61.44 -40.25 25.54
CA SER A 29 -61.32 -41.14 26.73
C SER A 29 -61.71 -42.63 26.72
N SER A 30 -60.77 -43.41 27.29
CA SER A 30 -60.90 -44.59 28.19
C SER A 30 -61.48 -45.89 27.58
N SER A 31 -61.13 -47.13 27.94
CA SER A 31 -60.29 -47.75 28.98
C SER A 31 -60.39 -49.29 28.83
N GLY A 32 -59.41 -50.04 29.36
CA GLY A 32 -59.55 -51.41 29.91
C GLY A 32 -59.25 -52.58 28.95
N SER A 33 -58.15 -53.34 29.09
CA SER A 33 -57.86 -54.46 30.05
C SER A 33 -58.66 -55.74 29.71
N VAL A 34 -58.20 -57.01 29.75
CA VAL A 34 -57.46 -57.78 30.79
C VAL A 34 -56.99 -59.16 30.23
N TYR A 35 -56.08 -59.85 30.98
CA TYR A 35 -55.78 -61.32 31.12
C TYR A 35 -54.67 -61.90 30.19
N SER A 36 -53.43 -62.19 30.66
CA SER A 36 -52.89 -63.23 31.64
C SER A 36 -52.29 -64.42 30.86
N ASP A 37 -51.18 -65.09 31.18
CA ASP A 37 -50.21 -65.09 32.29
C ASP A 37 -48.95 -65.92 31.84
N GLU A 38 -47.82 -65.72 32.55
CA GLU A 38 -46.61 -66.59 32.77
C GLU A 38 -45.71 -67.03 31.58
N GLU A 39 -44.36 -67.08 31.64
CA GLU A 39 -43.31 -66.69 32.59
C GLU A 39 -41.92 -66.63 31.85
N ASP A 40 -41.12 -65.63 32.20
CA ASP A 40 -39.64 -65.42 32.18
C ASP A 40 -38.72 -65.92 31.03
N ASP A 41 -38.08 -64.96 30.32
CA ASP A 41 -36.61 -64.94 30.14
C ASP A 41 -36.07 -63.53 29.73
N ASP A 42 -34.82 -63.29 30.09
CA ASP A 42 -34.01 -62.05 30.11
C ASP A 42 -33.98 -61.19 28.83
N GLY A 43 -34.14 -59.86 28.95
CA GLY A 43 -34.03 -58.92 27.81
C GLY A 43 -34.33 -57.46 28.12
N SER A 44 -33.30 -56.65 28.39
CA SER A 44 -33.43 -55.20 28.61
C SER A 44 -33.50 -54.41 27.28
N VAL A 45 -34.67 -53.83 27.00
CA VAL A 45 -34.90 -52.87 25.92
C VAL A 45 -35.09 -51.47 26.52
N TYR A 46 -34.23 -50.53 26.10
CA TYR A 46 -34.27 -49.11 26.46
C TYR A 46 -35.43 -48.37 25.76
N SER A 47 -36.22 -47.63 26.53
CA SER A 47 -37.28 -46.72 26.05
C SER A 47 -36.75 -45.34 25.65
N GLU A 48 -37.33 -44.76 24.60
CA GLU A 48 -37.04 -43.44 23.99
C GLU A 48 -37.32 -42.18 24.86
N ASP A 49 -37.63 -42.32 26.15
CA ASP A 49 -37.94 -41.17 27.04
C ASP A 49 -36.73 -40.59 27.81
N SER A 50 -35.51 -41.08 27.55
CA SER A 50 -34.32 -40.63 28.29
C SER A 50 -33.69 -39.32 27.77
N GLU A 51 -33.86 -38.99 26.48
CA GLU A 51 -33.11 -37.88 25.86
C GLU A 51 -33.74 -36.50 26.15
N SER A 52 -35.08 -36.43 26.20
CA SER A 52 -35.85 -35.26 26.67
C SER A 52 -35.59 -34.96 28.15
N SER A 53 -35.63 -36.01 28.99
CA SER A 53 -35.38 -35.91 30.44
C SER A 53 -33.93 -35.50 30.75
N PHE A 54 -32.95 -35.97 29.97
CA PHE A 54 -31.55 -35.59 30.13
C PHE A 54 -31.27 -34.13 29.71
N GLN A 55 -31.85 -33.65 28.60
CA GLN A 55 -31.73 -32.25 28.19
C GLN A 55 -32.42 -31.29 29.16
N ILE A 56 -33.58 -31.66 29.71
CA ILE A 56 -34.29 -30.86 30.71
C ILE A 56 -33.53 -30.86 32.04
N ARG A 57 -32.99 -32.00 32.49
CA ARG A 57 -32.16 -32.09 33.69
C ARG A 57 -30.84 -31.33 33.56
N ARG A 58 -30.23 -31.30 32.37
CA ARG A 58 -29.04 -30.49 32.10
C ARG A 58 -29.37 -28.99 32.07
N LYS A 59 -30.51 -28.59 31.49
CA LYS A 59 -31.02 -27.21 31.57
C LYS A 59 -31.33 -26.78 33.01
N LEU A 60 -31.89 -27.67 33.83
CA LEU A 60 -32.20 -27.40 35.24
C LEU A 60 -30.96 -27.39 36.14
N ALA A 61 -30.00 -28.30 35.94
CA ALA A 61 -28.71 -28.30 36.63
C ALA A 61 -27.90 -27.05 36.30
N PHE A 62 -27.89 -26.65 35.03
CA PHE A 62 -27.27 -25.40 34.59
C PHE A 62 -27.98 -24.16 35.16
N ARG A 63 -29.32 -24.20 35.29
CA ARG A 63 -30.10 -23.11 35.92
C ARG A 63 -29.85 -22.99 37.43
N ALA A 64 -29.62 -24.11 38.11
CA ALA A 64 -29.23 -24.13 39.52
C ALA A 64 -27.78 -23.60 39.72
N GLU A 65 -26.88 -23.91 38.80
CA GLU A 65 -25.51 -23.38 38.76
C GLU A 65 -25.50 -21.86 38.45
N LEU A 66 -26.43 -21.39 37.60
CA LEU A 66 -26.69 -19.97 37.31
C LEU A 66 -27.22 -19.17 38.52
N GLU A 67 -28.06 -19.77 39.36
CA GLU A 67 -28.58 -19.14 40.58
C GLU A 67 -27.52 -19.07 41.68
N PHE A 68 -26.61 -20.05 41.72
CA PHE A 68 -25.46 -20.06 42.62
C PHE A 68 -24.41 -19.00 42.26
N LEU A 69 -24.06 -18.86 40.98
CA LEU A 69 -23.05 -17.90 40.50
C LEU A 69 -23.52 -16.44 40.55
N ALA A 70 -24.83 -16.19 40.56
CA ALA A 70 -25.39 -14.84 40.74
C ALA A 70 -25.34 -14.33 42.20
N GLN A 71 -25.01 -15.18 43.17
CA GLN A 71 -24.97 -14.86 44.60
C GLN A 71 -23.56 -14.67 45.17
N VAL A 72 -22.51 -14.81 44.36
CA VAL A 72 -21.11 -14.65 44.81
C VAL A 72 -20.74 -13.15 44.86
N PRO A 73 -20.38 -12.59 46.02
CA PRO A 73 -19.96 -11.19 46.16
C PRO A 73 -18.66 -10.91 45.37
N ASP A 74 -18.50 -9.69 44.85
CA ASP A 74 -17.35 -9.26 44.03
C ASP A 74 -16.01 -9.14 44.83
N ASP A 75 -16.00 -9.48 46.12
CA ASP A 75 -14.96 -9.04 47.06
C ASP A 75 -13.94 -10.14 47.46
N GLN A 76 -13.85 -11.26 46.72
CA GLN A 76 -12.81 -12.29 46.97
C GLN A 76 -11.84 -12.39 45.79
N GLU A 77 -10.72 -11.67 45.92
CA GLU A 77 -9.57 -11.67 45.01
C GLU A 77 -8.70 -12.92 45.23
N ASP A 78 -8.88 -13.92 44.36
CA ASP A 78 -7.86 -14.94 44.07
C ASP A 78 -7.71 -15.04 42.53
N ASP A 79 -6.55 -14.58 42.02
CA ASP A 79 -6.29 -14.12 40.63
C ASP A 79 -6.60 -15.13 39.50
N SER A 80 -6.75 -16.43 39.81
CA SER A 80 -7.08 -17.46 38.82
C SER A 80 -8.58 -17.77 38.74
N GLU A 81 -9.29 -17.77 39.87
CA GLU A 81 -10.73 -18.03 39.94
C GLU A 81 -11.56 -16.83 39.44
N THR A 82 -11.09 -15.60 39.64
CA THR A 82 -11.79 -14.38 39.20
C THR A 82 -11.88 -14.27 37.68
N GLY A 83 -10.82 -14.68 36.96
CA GLY A 83 -10.82 -14.73 35.50
C GLY A 83 -11.81 -15.77 34.94
N HIS A 84 -11.98 -16.90 35.64
CA HIS A 84 -12.96 -17.93 35.29
C HIS A 84 -14.40 -17.45 35.54
N LEU A 85 -14.64 -16.80 36.68
CA LEU A 85 -15.95 -16.24 37.03
C LEU A 85 -16.35 -15.11 36.06
N LEU A 86 -15.42 -14.25 35.67
CA LEU A 86 -15.67 -13.16 34.72
C LEU A 86 -16.00 -13.69 33.31
N ALA A 87 -15.27 -14.70 32.83
CA ALA A 87 -15.53 -15.36 31.55
C ALA A 87 -16.93 -16.03 31.53
N ALA A 88 -17.31 -16.70 32.62
CA ALA A 88 -18.63 -17.29 32.77
C ALA A 88 -19.74 -16.21 32.85
N LYS A 89 -19.52 -15.12 33.60
CA LYS A 89 -20.44 -13.96 33.67
C LYS A 89 -20.65 -13.32 32.29
N LEU A 90 -19.57 -13.13 31.51
CA LEU A 90 -19.60 -12.63 30.14
C LEU A 90 -20.36 -13.56 29.18
N GLN A 91 -20.08 -14.86 29.24
CA GLN A 91 -20.79 -15.89 28.47
C GLN A 91 -22.30 -15.84 28.73
N VAL A 92 -22.70 -15.74 30.01
CA VAL A 92 -24.12 -15.66 30.40
C VAL A 92 -24.76 -14.35 29.92
N LEU A 93 -24.06 -13.22 30.04
CA LEU A 93 -24.55 -11.91 29.59
C LEU A 93 -24.80 -11.90 28.07
N LEU A 94 -23.85 -12.40 27.28
CA LEU A 94 -23.96 -12.50 25.83
C LEU A 94 -25.07 -13.49 25.42
N MET A 95 -25.13 -14.67 26.04
CA MET A 95 -26.20 -15.65 25.79
C MET A 95 -27.58 -15.05 26.06
N LYS A 96 -27.77 -14.38 27.20
CA LYS A 96 -29.04 -13.70 27.53
C LYS A 96 -29.41 -12.63 26.51
N ARG A 97 -28.43 -11.84 26.05
CA ARG A 97 -28.68 -10.80 25.05
C ARG A 97 -29.09 -11.40 23.70
N LEU A 98 -28.49 -12.51 23.29
CA LEU A 98 -28.82 -13.17 22.02
C LEU A 98 -30.12 -13.96 22.06
N GLU A 99 -30.44 -14.57 23.21
CA GLU A 99 -31.77 -15.12 23.48
C GLU A 99 -32.84 -14.03 23.41
N ALA A 100 -32.55 -12.82 23.92
CA ALA A 100 -33.46 -11.68 23.86
C ALA A 100 -33.72 -11.18 22.42
N VAL A 101 -32.82 -11.45 21.46
CA VAL A 101 -33.04 -11.16 20.03
C VAL A 101 -33.63 -12.37 19.27
N SER A 102 -34.15 -13.38 19.98
CA SER A 102 -34.83 -14.55 19.41
C SER A 102 -33.95 -15.42 18.48
N LEU A 103 -32.66 -15.57 18.79
CA LEU A 103 -31.73 -16.44 18.06
C LEU A 103 -31.33 -17.70 18.87
N PRO A 104 -32.24 -18.68 19.08
CA PRO A 104 -31.91 -19.89 19.83
C PRO A 104 -30.88 -20.76 19.08
N GLY A 105 -29.93 -21.35 19.83
CA GLY A 105 -28.99 -22.35 19.29
C GLY A 105 -27.59 -21.83 18.93
N TRP A 106 -27.32 -20.54 19.09
CA TRP A 106 -25.95 -20.00 19.02
C TRP A 106 -25.18 -20.35 20.30
N GLY A 107 -23.94 -20.80 20.14
CA GLY A 107 -23.05 -21.18 21.24
C GLY A 107 -21.93 -20.17 21.45
N PHE A 108 -21.57 -19.94 22.71
CA PHE A 108 -20.46 -19.09 23.13
C PHE A 108 -19.54 -19.89 24.01
N GLU A 109 -18.25 -19.93 23.67
CA GLU A 109 -17.22 -20.65 24.41
C GLU A 109 -16.02 -19.73 24.61
N VAL A 110 -15.52 -19.59 25.84
CA VAL A 110 -14.23 -18.96 26.12
C VAL A 110 -13.20 -20.09 26.12
N ASP A 111 -12.19 -20.03 25.24
CA ASP A 111 -11.18 -21.09 25.17
C ASP A 111 -10.36 -21.09 26.48
N HIS A 112 -10.13 -22.28 27.07
CA HIS A 112 -9.27 -22.45 28.25
C HIS A 112 -7.81 -22.13 27.88
N PRO A 113 -6.98 -21.60 28.81
CA PRO A 113 -5.60 -21.20 28.53
C PRO A 113 -4.66 -22.42 28.43
N ASP A 114 -4.84 -23.24 27.40
CA ASP A 114 -3.81 -24.20 26.95
C ASP A 114 -3.09 -23.68 25.68
N VAL A 115 -3.52 -22.54 25.15
CA VAL A 115 -2.74 -21.71 24.21
C VAL A 115 -2.30 -20.50 25.01
N ASP A 116 -1.09 -20.54 25.53
CA ASP A 116 -0.54 -19.43 26.31
C ASP A 116 -0.41 -18.21 25.37
N LEU A 117 -1.35 -17.26 25.46
CA LEU A 117 -1.29 -15.99 24.73
C LEU A 117 0.01 -15.22 25.07
N ARG A 118 0.67 -15.54 26.20
CA ARG A 118 1.96 -14.97 26.61
C ARG A 118 3.13 -15.40 25.72
N GLU A 119 3.04 -16.54 25.02
CA GLU A 119 4.09 -16.97 24.08
C GLU A 119 3.91 -16.38 22.67
N SER A 120 2.74 -15.85 22.33
CA SER A 120 2.40 -15.37 20.98
C SER A 120 2.25 -13.85 20.85
N ILE A 121 2.12 -13.15 21.98
CA ILE A 121 2.19 -11.69 22.06
C ILE A 121 3.31 -11.38 23.08
N PRO A 122 4.42 -10.72 22.68
CA PRO A 122 5.50 -10.39 23.60
C PRO A 122 4.96 -9.65 24.84
N ALA A 123 5.36 -10.10 26.03
CA ALA A 123 4.84 -9.59 27.31
C ALA A 123 5.05 -8.08 27.50
N GLU A 124 5.99 -7.49 26.76
CA GLU A 124 6.30 -6.06 26.71
C GLU A 124 5.27 -5.20 25.97
N HIS A 125 4.29 -5.80 25.28
CA HIS A 125 3.26 -5.10 24.52
C HIS A 125 1.86 -5.13 25.16
N ILE A 126 1.69 -5.88 26.24
CA ILE A 126 0.45 -5.86 27.02
C ILE A 126 0.62 -4.74 28.06
N SER A 127 -0.14 -3.65 27.94
CA SER A 127 -0.22 -2.67 29.03
C SER A 127 -0.56 -3.44 30.31
N SER A 128 0.16 -3.18 31.40
CA SER A 128 0.17 -3.98 32.63
C SER A 128 -1.18 -4.13 33.35
N HIS A 129 -2.30 -3.68 32.75
CA HIS A 129 -3.61 -3.57 33.38
C HIS A 129 -4.77 -4.24 32.58
N GLU A 130 -4.58 -4.71 31.34
CA GLU A 130 -5.66 -5.35 30.56
C GLU A 130 -5.30 -6.80 30.14
N THR A 131 -6.11 -7.79 30.53
CA THR A 131 -5.94 -9.20 30.11
C THR A 131 -6.93 -9.57 29.00
N TRP A 132 -6.41 -9.98 27.84
CA TRP A 132 -7.22 -10.43 26.70
C TRP A 132 -7.47 -11.95 26.76
N LYS A 133 -8.69 -12.39 26.42
CA LYS A 133 -9.07 -13.82 26.40
C LYS A 133 -9.61 -14.21 25.02
N LEU A 134 -9.12 -15.33 24.48
CA LEU A 134 -9.63 -15.88 23.22
C LEU A 134 -11.05 -16.43 23.44
N THR A 135 -11.99 -15.95 22.63
CA THR A 135 -13.40 -16.35 22.70
C THR A 135 -13.89 -16.82 21.34
N ARG A 136 -14.81 -17.79 21.34
CA ARG A 136 -15.43 -18.37 20.15
C ARG A 136 -16.94 -18.20 20.18
N ILE A 137 -17.48 -17.75 19.06
CA ILE A 137 -18.91 -17.71 18.78
C ILE A 137 -19.20 -18.76 17.71
N ARG A 138 -20.16 -19.65 17.95
CA ARG A 138 -20.54 -20.72 17.01
C ARG A 138 -22.02 -20.61 16.66
N SER A 139 -22.33 -20.59 15.38
CA SER A 139 -23.70 -20.68 14.90
C SER A 139 -24.23 -22.12 15.01
N PRO A 140 -25.55 -22.34 15.10
CA PRO A 140 -26.10 -23.66 14.83
C PRO A 140 -25.86 -24.04 13.36
N LEU A 141 -25.96 -25.33 13.05
CA LEU A 141 -25.99 -25.76 11.66
C LEU A 141 -27.28 -25.24 11.00
N MET A 142 -27.16 -24.60 9.84
CA MET A 142 -28.27 -23.96 9.13
C MET A 142 -28.10 -24.09 7.61
N ALA A 143 -29.22 -24.11 6.88
CA ALA A 143 -29.19 -24.11 5.42
C ALA A 143 -28.66 -22.76 4.90
N LEU A 144 -27.89 -22.78 3.81
CA LEU A 144 -27.42 -21.56 3.18
C LEU A 144 -28.60 -20.81 2.53
N SER A 145 -28.97 -19.67 3.10
CA SER A 145 -29.97 -18.75 2.57
C SER A 145 -29.63 -17.33 3.02
N ASP A 146 -30.05 -16.31 2.26
CA ASP A 146 -29.81 -14.92 2.67
C ASP A 146 -30.47 -14.62 4.03
N GLU A 147 -31.66 -15.16 4.32
CA GLU A 147 -32.32 -15.05 5.63
C GLU A 147 -31.45 -15.57 6.78
N ASN A 148 -30.81 -16.74 6.61
CA ASN A 148 -29.93 -17.29 7.63
C ASN A 148 -28.61 -16.53 7.74
N LEU A 149 -28.10 -15.98 6.63
CA LEU A 149 -26.90 -15.16 6.65
C LEU A 149 -27.13 -13.84 7.40
N GLU A 150 -28.28 -13.19 7.25
CA GLU A 150 -28.62 -11.94 7.97
C GLU A 150 -28.58 -12.10 9.50
N LYS A 151 -28.78 -13.31 10.03
CA LYS A 151 -28.66 -13.59 11.47
C LYS A 151 -27.25 -13.28 11.99
N PHE A 152 -26.21 -13.43 11.16
CA PHE A 152 -24.84 -13.06 11.55
C PHE A 152 -24.73 -11.55 11.80
N SER A 153 -25.36 -10.69 11.00
CA SER A 153 -25.33 -9.24 11.23
C SER A 153 -25.90 -8.89 12.60
N ILE A 154 -27.05 -9.48 12.96
CA ILE A 154 -27.71 -9.27 14.26
C ILE A 154 -26.79 -9.67 15.42
N VAL A 155 -26.12 -10.81 15.32
CA VAL A 155 -25.17 -11.29 16.34
C VAL A 155 -23.98 -10.34 16.46
N LEU A 156 -23.38 -9.94 15.34
CA LEU A 156 -22.24 -9.02 15.32
C LEU A 156 -22.60 -7.65 15.90
N ASP A 157 -23.76 -7.11 15.57
CA ASP A 157 -24.27 -5.84 16.10
C ASP A 157 -24.53 -5.94 17.61
N THR A 158 -25.06 -7.08 18.08
CA THR A 158 -25.26 -7.35 19.51
C THR A 158 -23.93 -7.38 20.26
N VAL A 159 -22.92 -8.03 19.69
CA VAL A 159 -21.57 -8.08 20.26
C VAL A 159 -20.94 -6.69 20.28
N LYS A 160 -20.96 -5.96 19.16
CA LYS A 160 -20.39 -4.60 19.03
C LYS A 160 -21.07 -3.57 19.93
N SER A 161 -22.37 -3.69 20.19
CA SER A 161 -23.14 -2.75 21.00
C SER A 161 -23.14 -3.05 22.51
N THR A 162 -22.50 -4.15 22.93
CA THR A 162 -22.42 -4.51 24.35
C THR A 162 -21.35 -3.68 25.06
N ARG A 163 -21.79 -2.66 25.81
CA ARG A 163 -20.93 -1.66 26.47
C ARG A 163 -19.83 -2.24 27.38
N ASP A 164 -20.11 -3.36 28.05
CA ASP A 164 -19.18 -4.00 28.99
C ASP A 164 -18.24 -5.01 28.31
N LEU A 165 -18.28 -5.11 26.97
CA LEU A 165 -17.46 -6.03 26.19
C LEU A 165 -16.52 -5.26 25.25
N LYS A 166 -15.22 -5.42 25.48
CA LYS A 166 -14.16 -4.95 24.57
C LYS A 166 -13.74 -6.10 23.67
N VAL A 167 -13.86 -5.95 22.36
CA VAL A 167 -13.52 -6.99 21.37
C VAL A 167 -12.25 -6.57 20.64
N GLY A 168 -11.20 -7.37 20.74
CA GLY A 168 -9.94 -7.15 20.00
C GLY A 168 -9.69 -8.24 18.97
N LEU A 169 -9.20 -7.85 17.81
CA LEU A 169 -8.87 -8.73 16.69
C LEU A 169 -7.37 -8.63 16.37
N ASN A 170 -6.72 -9.78 16.20
CA ASN A 170 -5.34 -9.87 15.71
C ASN A 170 -5.16 -11.06 14.74
N HIS A 171 -3.92 -11.49 14.53
CA HIS A 171 -3.60 -12.61 13.65
C HIS A 171 -3.95 -14.01 14.19
N ILE A 172 -4.49 -14.14 15.41
CA ILE A 172 -4.77 -15.43 16.06
C ILE A 172 -6.23 -15.89 15.81
N PRO A 173 -7.29 -15.08 16.07
CA PRO A 173 -8.66 -15.48 15.78
C PRO A 173 -8.87 -15.94 14.33
N ARG A 174 -9.73 -16.94 14.13
CA ARG A 174 -10.06 -17.52 12.82
C ARG A 174 -11.56 -17.53 12.60
N LEU A 175 -11.96 -17.16 11.38
CA LEU A 175 -13.31 -17.43 10.89
C LEU A 175 -13.32 -18.85 10.32
N ARG A 176 -14.00 -19.75 11.02
CA ARG A 176 -14.14 -21.16 10.62
C ARG A 176 -15.51 -21.38 9.99
N VAL A 177 -15.54 -22.05 8.84
CA VAL A 177 -16.77 -22.41 8.14
C VAL A 177 -16.87 -23.92 8.04
N GLU A 178 -17.94 -24.49 8.59
CA GLU A 178 -18.26 -25.91 8.51
C GLU A 178 -19.38 -26.15 7.50
N VAL A 179 -19.18 -27.09 6.58
CA VAL A 179 -20.12 -27.43 5.50
C VAL A 179 -20.49 -28.91 5.56
N LYS A 180 -21.75 -29.23 5.32
CA LYS A 180 -22.23 -30.61 5.07
C LYS A 180 -23.45 -30.61 4.15
N PRO A 181 -23.77 -31.74 3.48
CA PRO A 181 -25.00 -31.90 2.73
C PRO A 181 -26.23 -31.73 3.63
N LEU A 182 -27.33 -31.20 3.08
CA LEU A 182 -28.60 -31.05 3.80
C LEU A 182 -29.16 -32.42 4.20
N ASP A 183 -29.13 -33.36 3.26
CA ASP A 183 -29.59 -34.72 3.43
C ASP A 183 -28.39 -35.68 3.40
N GLY A 184 -28.15 -36.38 4.53
CA GLY A 184 -27.09 -37.40 4.61
C GLY A 184 -25.69 -36.90 5.00
N ASP A 185 -24.69 -37.62 4.53
CA ASP A 185 -23.25 -37.40 4.74
C ASP A 185 -22.55 -37.44 3.37
N PHE A 186 -21.34 -36.87 3.27
CA PHE A 186 -20.56 -36.94 2.05
C PHE A 186 -20.20 -38.38 1.67
N ALA A 187 -20.34 -38.72 0.39
CA ALA A 187 -19.81 -39.95 -0.16
C ALA A 187 -18.28 -39.90 -0.28
N LEU A 188 -17.63 -41.07 -0.29
CA LEU A 188 -16.16 -41.15 -0.42
C LEU A 188 -15.66 -40.48 -1.71
N GLU A 189 -16.32 -40.72 -2.84
CA GLU A 189 -15.92 -40.13 -4.12
C GLU A 189 -16.08 -38.61 -4.15
N GLU A 190 -17.14 -38.07 -3.53
CA GLU A 190 -17.30 -36.62 -3.36
C GLU A 190 -16.15 -36.02 -2.53
N LEU A 191 -15.73 -36.70 -1.46
CA LEU A 191 -14.61 -36.24 -0.63
C LEU A 191 -13.27 -36.29 -1.37
N LYS A 192 -13.06 -37.29 -2.24
CA LYS A 192 -11.88 -37.39 -3.10
C LYS A 192 -11.83 -36.23 -4.10
N ASP A 193 -12.95 -35.93 -4.74
CA ASP A 193 -13.06 -34.82 -5.69
C ASP A 193 -12.82 -33.48 -5.00
N ILE A 194 -13.45 -33.26 -3.84
CA ILE A 194 -13.22 -32.06 -3.02
C ILE A 194 -11.74 -31.95 -2.63
N ALA A 195 -11.11 -33.03 -2.16
CA ALA A 195 -9.70 -33.00 -1.75
C ALA A 195 -8.76 -32.71 -2.93
N ARG A 196 -8.97 -33.34 -4.09
CA ARG A 196 -8.22 -33.09 -5.32
C ARG A 196 -8.37 -31.64 -5.77
N PHE A 197 -9.61 -31.14 -5.80
CA PHE A 197 -9.89 -29.79 -6.24
C PHE A 197 -9.26 -28.76 -5.30
N LEU A 198 -9.49 -28.86 -3.99
CA LEU A 198 -8.93 -27.95 -2.98
C LEU A 198 -7.40 -27.95 -2.99
N TRP A 199 -6.76 -29.10 -3.17
CA TRP A 199 -5.30 -29.19 -3.35
C TRP A 199 -4.82 -28.35 -4.53
N SER A 200 -5.45 -28.50 -5.70
CA SER A 200 -5.07 -27.79 -6.92
C SER A 200 -5.35 -26.30 -6.87
N VAL A 201 -6.45 -25.87 -6.24
CA VAL A 201 -6.84 -24.46 -6.22
C VAL A 201 -6.30 -23.69 -5.01
N SER A 202 -5.78 -24.36 -3.98
CA SER A 202 -5.32 -23.70 -2.74
C SER A 202 -4.37 -22.52 -3.01
N PRO A 203 -3.33 -22.63 -3.87
CA PRO A 203 -2.42 -21.51 -4.13
C PRO A 203 -3.10 -20.24 -4.64
N LEU A 204 -4.23 -20.38 -5.36
CA LEU A 204 -5.06 -19.26 -5.77
C LEU A 204 -5.92 -18.76 -4.61
N LEU A 205 -6.61 -19.67 -3.89
CA LEU A 205 -7.48 -19.32 -2.75
C LEU A 205 -6.72 -18.59 -1.63
N ASP A 206 -5.44 -18.89 -1.46
CA ASP A 206 -4.58 -18.24 -0.47
C ASP A 206 -4.44 -16.73 -0.70
N GLN A 207 -4.70 -16.24 -1.91
CA GLN A 207 -4.70 -14.81 -2.24
C GLN A 207 -5.93 -14.08 -1.67
N LEU A 208 -6.96 -14.79 -1.19
CA LEU A 208 -8.16 -14.19 -0.63
C LEU A 208 -8.01 -13.78 0.86
N HIS A 209 -6.88 -14.11 1.49
CA HIS A 209 -6.66 -13.89 2.92
C HIS A 209 -5.26 -13.33 3.20
N ALA A 210 -5.09 -12.64 4.32
CA ALA A 210 -3.78 -12.18 4.78
C ALA A 210 -2.76 -13.32 4.84
N ARG A 211 -1.48 -13.04 4.59
CA ARG A 211 -0.42 -14.07 4.48
C ARG A 211 -0.32 -15.01 5.69
N TYR A 212 -0.64 -14.53 6.89
CA TYR A 212 -0.66 -15.34 8.12
C TYR A 212 -1.84 -16.32 8.23
N CYS A 213 -2.78 -16.29 7.28
CA CYS A 213 -3.91 -17.21 7.14
C CYS A 213 -3.79 -18.18 5.96
N GLY A 214 -2.81 -17.96 5.07
CA GLY A 214 -2.55 -18.81 3.92
C GLY A 214 -1.89 -20.16 4.27
N PRO A 215 -1.32 -20.86 3.28
CA PRO A 215 -0.93 -22.26 3.39
C PRO A 215 0.29 -22.42 4.31
N GLY A 216 1.13 -21.38 4.38
CA GLY A 216 2.24 -21.27 5.32
C GLY A 216 1.82 -20.82 6.73
N SER A 217 0.54 -20.70 7.05
CA SER A 217 0.10 -20.36 8.41
C SER A 217 0.47 -21.45 9.40
N THR A 218 1.05 -21.06 10.54
CA THR A 218 1.28 -21.97 11.69
C THR A 218 -0.02 -22.37 12.39
N PHE A 219 -1.09 -21.58 12.22
CA PHE A 219 -2.40 -21.81 12.86
C PHE A 219 -3.38 -22.58 11.98
N ALA A 220 -3.16 -22.58 10.66
CA ALA A 220 -4.02 -23.25 9.68
C ALA A 220 -3.18 -23.69 8.46
N PRO A 221 -2.22 -24.61 8.63
CA PRO A 221 -1.35 -25.06 7.55
C PRO A 221 -2.13 -25.67 6.38
N GLY A 222 -1.71 -25.36 5.15
CA GLY A 222 -2.32 -25.87 3.93
C GLY A 222 -2.13 -27.38 3.75
N LEU A 223 -2.87 -27.96 2.78
CA LEU A 223 -2.81 -29.40 2.47
C LEU A 223 -1.41 -29.89 2.08
N MET A 224 -0.48 -29.00 1.73
CA MET A 224 0.88 -29.40 1.33
C MET A 224 1.68 -29.96 2.49
N PHE A 225 1.24 -29.67 3.72
CA PHE A 225 1.78 -30.21 4.95
C PHE A 225 1.04 -31.47 5.41
N ALA A 226 0.04 -31.95 4.66
CA ALA A 226 -0.65 -33.21 4.95
C ALA A 226 0.21 -34.42 4.56
N ASP A 227 -0.03 -35.55 5.22
CA ASP A 227 0.76 -36.77 5.06
C ASP A 227 0.82 -37.29 3.61
N ALA A 228 -0.24 -37.09 2.83
CA ALA A 228 -0.28 -37.48 1.41
C ALA A 228 0.71 -36.72 0.54
N PHE A 229 0.96 -35.45 0.86
CA PHE A 229 1.71 -34.50 0.01
C PHE A 229 3.09 -34.15 0.57
N SER A 230 3.41 -34.58 1.79
CA SER A 230 4.72 -34.32 2.41
C SER A 230 5.84 -35.17 1.78
N PRO A 231 6.96 -34.56 1.32
CA PRO A 231 8.05 -35.27 0.64
C PRO A 231 8.91 -36.14 1.58
N LEU A 232 8.78 -35.98 2.90
CA LEU A 232 9.51 -36.76 3.91
C LEU A 232 8.55 -37.09 5.08
N PRO A 233 8.26 -38.36 5.38
CA PRO A 233 7.32 -38.78 6.44
C PRO A 233 7.68 -38.32 7.87
N PHE A 234 8.84 -37.67 8.03
CA PHE A 234 9.42 -37.22 9.30
C PHE A 234 9.66 -35.70 9.37
N LEU A 235 9.46 -34.93 8.28
CA LEU A 235 9.55 -33.47 8.33
C LEU A 235 8.22 -32.92 8.84
N HIS A 236 8.06 -32.94 10.15
CA HIS A 236 6.86 -32.45 10.82
C HIS A 236 6.86 -30.92 10.90
N LEU A 237 5.69 -30.32 11.10
CA LEU A 237 5.50 -28.88 11.27
C LEU A 237 6.53 -28.22 12.22
N SER A 238 6.95 -28.92 13.29
CA SER A 238 7.96 -28.45 14.25
C SER A 238 9.38 -28.30 13.69
N GLU A 239 9.70 -28.93 12.55
CA GLU A 239 10.96 -28.71 11.80
C GLU A 239 10.80 -27.63 10.73
N ALA A 240 9.59 -27.44 10.20
CA ALA A 240 9.25 -26.39 9.24
C ALA A 240 9.13 -25.00 9.88
N THR A 241 8.79 -24.93 11.17
CA THR A 241 8.65 -23.68 11.95
C THR A 241 9.93 -22.86 12.07
N TRP A 242 11.13 -23.45 11.92
CA TRP A 242 12.40 -22.75 12.16
C TRP A 242 13.01 -22.07 10.93
N ARG A 243 12.32 -22.01 9.77
CA ARG A 243 12.95 -21.60 8.50
C ARG A 243 12.10 -20.68 7.60
N GLY A 244 10.95 -20.20 8.05
CA GLY A 244 10.10 -19.33 7.24
C GLY A 244 10.33 -17.84 7.48
N GLU A 245 9.72 -17.03 6.62
CA GLU A 245 9.72 -15.56 6.70
C GLU A 245 8.87 -15.09 7.89
N THR A 246 9.19 -13.91 8.41
CA THR A 246 8.34 -13.21 9.38
C THR A 246 7.42 -12.26 8.61
N VAL A 247 6.11 -12.36 8.82
CA VAL A 247 5.11 -11.49 8.16
C VAL A 247 4.48 -10.52 9.15
N GLU A 248 4.12 -9.33 8.65
CA GLU A 248 3.42 -8.31 9.44
C GLU A 248 2.02 -8.78 9.85
N THR A 249 1.65 -8.45 11.09
CA THR A 249 0.33 -8.64 11.66
C THR A 249 -0.14 -7.37 12.37
N LEU A 250 -1.43 -7.29 12.69
CA LEU A 250 -2.05 -6.10 13.26
C LEU A 250 -2.85 -6.45 14.51
N PHE A 251 -3.04 -5.46 15.38
CA PHE A 251 -4.00 -5.49 16.48
C PHE A 251 -4.81 -4.20 16.46
N ASP A 252 -6.13 -4.32 16.39
CA ASP A 252 -7.07 -3.20 16.27
C ASP A 252 -7.15 -2.29 17.50
N HIS A 253 -6.62 -2.75 18.64
CA HIS A 253 -6.57 -1.98 19.89
C HIS A 253 -5.22 -1.32 20.16
N CYS A 254 -4.46 -1.08 19.08
CA CYS A 254 -3.20 -0.33 19.01
C CYS A 254 -2.07 -0.88 19.90
N LEU A 255 -0.98 -1.29 19.25
CA LEU A 255 0.32 -1.42 19.88
C LEU A 255 1.26 -0.37 19.31
N GLU A 256 2.18 0.13 20.12
CA GLU A 256 3.19 1.11 19.69
C GLU A 256 4.14 0.53 18.62
N THR A 257 4.19 -0.81 18.50
CA THR A 257 5.05 -1.55 17.57
C THR A 257 4.24 -2.50 16.67
N PRO A 258 4.63 -2.68 15.39
CA PRO A 258 4.03 -3.66 14.51
C PRO A 258 4.21 -5.08 15.04
N LEU A 259 3.12 -5.82 15.20
CA LEU A 259 3.19 -7.24 15.53
C LEU A 259 3.69 -8.03 14.33
N THR A 260 4.44 -9.08 14.56
CA THR A 260 4.83 -10.00 13.49
C THR A 260 4.59 -11.45 13.89
N THR A 261 4.47 -12.33 12.89
CA THR A 261 4.33 -13.77 13.12
C THR A 261 5.18 -14.55 12.13
N GLN A 262 5.72 -15.68 12.57
CA GLN A 262 6.48 -16.58 11.71
C GLN A 262 5.52 -17.41 10.86
N ILE A 263 5.77 -17.49 9.56
CA ILE A 263 5.08 -18.42 8.67
C ILE A 263 5.97 -19.65 8.41
N LEU A 264 5.35 -20.75 8.00
CA LEU A 264 6.02 -21.98 7.59
C LEU A 264 6.71 -21.77 6.24
N LYS A 265 7.92 -22.32 6.10
CA LYS A 265 8.59 -22.34 4.80
C LYS A 265 7.88 -23.30 3.86
N MET A 266 7.42 -22.77 2.72
CA MET A 266 6.80 -23.57 1.67
C MET A 266 7.82 -24.58 1.09
N PRO A 267 7.48 -25.88 1.01
CA PRO A 267 8.26 -26.85 0.26
C PRO A 267 8.39 -26.39 -1.20
N LYS A 268 9.58 -26.57 -1.81
CA LYS A 268 9.69 -26.42 -3.27
C LYS A 268 8.80 -27.49 -3.92
N GLU A 269 8.05 -27.13 -4.96
CA GLU A 269 7.28 -28.11 -5.73
C GLU A 269 8.21 -29.24 -6.19
N THR A 270 7.78 -30.48 -5.93
CA THR A 270 8.54 -31.69 -6.24
C THR A 270 7.61 -32.70 -6.90
N ALA A 271 8.17 -33.69 -7.60
CA ALA A 271 7.43 -34.79 -8.22
C ALA A 271 6.47 -35.56 -7.26
N PHE A 272 6.59 -35.35 -5.94
CA PHE A 272 5.74 -35.96 -4.92
C PHE A 272 4.29 -35.45 -4.91
N SER A 273 4.00 -34.24 -5.42
CA SER A 273 2.64 -33.68 -5.42
C SER A 273 1.67 -34.51 -6.26
N GLN A 274 2.12 -35.02 -7.42
CA GLN A 274 1.30 -35.90 -8.26
C GLN A 274 1.05 -37.26 -7.59
N LEU A 275 2.07 -37.82 -6.93
CA LEU A 275 1.92 -39.07 -6.18
C LEU A 275 0.92 -38.93 -5.01
N GLY A 276 0.91 -37.77 -4.35
CA GLY A 276 -0.07 -37.47 -3.30
C GLY A 276 -1.51 -37.47 -3.80
N ILE A 277 -1.76 -36.86 -4.96
CA ILE A 277 -3.08 -36.89 -5.61
C ILE A 277 -3.50 -38.34 -5.93
N PHE A 278 -2.60 -39.15 -6.48
CA PHE A 278 -2.89 -40.56 -6.75
C PHE A 278 -3.29 -41.33 -5.48
N LYS A 279 -2.60 -41.11 -4.35
CA LYS A 279 -2.96 -41.73 -3.07
C LYS A 279 -4.35 -41.30 -2.60
N VAL A 280 -4.67 -40.02 -2.70
CA VAL A 280 -5.99 -39.48 -2.33
C VAL A 280 -7.09 -40.14 -3.17
N LEU A 281 -6.91 -40.22 -4.49
CA LEU A 281 -7.89 -40.84 -5.39
C LEU A 281 -8.01 -42.36 -5.20
N ALA A 282 -6.92 -43.02 -4.80
CA ALA A 282 -6.87 -44.46 -4.56
C ALA A 282 -7.42 -44.90 -3.19
N ALA A 283 -7.72 -43.97 -2.27
CA ALA A 283 -8.22 -44.31 -0.95
C ALA A 283 -9.50 -45.18 -1.01
N GLU A 284 -9.54 -46.27 -0.26
CA GLU A 284 -10.64 -47.24 -0.29
C GLU A 284 -11.70 -46.96 0.78
N SER A 285 -11.40 -46.05 1.73
CA SER A 285 -12.32 -45.69 2.81
C SER A 285 -12.20 -44.21 3.21
N VAL A 286 -13.26 -43.69 3.85
CA VAL A 286 -13.26 -42.33 4.42
C VAL A 286 -12.19 -42.19 5.51
N GLN A 287 -11.97 -43.25 6.29
CA GLN A 287 -10.93 -43.28 7.33
C GLN A 287 -9.53 -43.07 6.73
N GLU A 288 -9.20 -43.84 5.68
CA GLU A 288 -7.92 -43.74 4.98
C GLU A 288 -7.73 -42.35 4.36
N LEU A 289 -8.76 -41.81 3.70
CA LEU A 289 -8.71 -40.47 3.12
C LEU A 289 -8.44 -39.40 4.19
N VAL A 290 -9.12 -39.47 5.33
CA VAL A 290 -8.91 -38.53 6.44
C VAL A 290 -7.48 -38.63 7.01
N GLU A 291 -6.93 -39.84 7.11
CA GLU A 291 -5.56 -40.06 7.57
C GLU A 291 -4.52 -39.51 6.60
N LEU A 292 -4.75 -39.64 5.28
CA LEU A 292 -3.93 -39.08 4.22
C LEU A 292 -3.91 -37.55 4.23
N LEU A 293 -5.05 -36.92 4.53
CA LEU A 293 -5.22 -35.47 4.56
C LEU A 293 -4.87 -34.84 5.92
N ALA A 294 -4.46 -35.64 6.91
CA ALA A 294 -4.10 -35.15 8.23
C ALA A 294 -2.77 -34.38 8.22
N VAL A 295 -2.74 -33.26 8.94
CA VAL A 295 -1.51 -32.48 9.19
C VAL A 295 -1.04 -32.74 10.62
N ARG A 296 0.22 -33.14 10.82
CA ARG A 296 0.74 -33.59 12.14
C ARG A 296 2.05 -32.89 12.56
N THR A 297 2.16 -32.55 13.84
CA THR A 297 3.41 -32.15 14.50
C THR A 297 4.03 -33.34 15.25
N THR A 298 5.36 -33.41 15.36
CA THR A 298 6.05 -34.25 16.36
C THR A 298 6.37 -33.44 17.59
N SER A 299 5.92 -33.92 18.74
CA SER A 299 6.41 -33.50 20.06
C SER A 299 7.22 -34.62 20.70
N PHE A 300 7.89 -34.33 21.81
CA PHE A 300 8.52 -35.33 22.69
C PHE A 300 7.51 -36.37 23.25
N LYS A 301 6.20 -36.07 23.20
CA LYS A 301 5.10 -36.99 23.56
C LYS A 301 4.53 -37.78 22.35
N GLY A 302 5.12 -37.65 21.16
CA GLY A 302 4.66 -38.32 19.93
C GLY A 302 4.00 -37.37 18.92
N LYS A 303 3.40 -37.95 17.87
CA LYS A 303 2.71 -37.21 16.79
C LYS A 303 1.37 -36.66 17.29
N LYS A 304 1.13 -35.36 17.17
CA LYS A 304 -0.16 -34.70 17.47
C LYS A 304 -0.75 -34.11 16.18
N ALA A 305 -2.01 -34.39 15.89
CA ALA A 305 -2.70 -33.75 14.78
C ALA A 305 -2.91 -32.25 15.07
N VAL A 306 -2.72 -31.41 14.06
CA VAL A 306 -2.97 -29.97 14.12
C VAL A 306 -4.13 -29.64 13.18
N LEU A 307 -4.89 -28.60 13.53
CA LEU A 307 -5.96 -28.10 12.68
C LEU A 307 -5.35 -27.47 11.42
N GLY A 308 -5.55 -28.08 10.25
CA GLY A 308 -5.14 -27.51 8.96
C GLY A 308 -6.12 -26.46 8.44
N ALA A 309 -5.74 -25.80 7.33
CA ALA A 309 -6.59 -24.92 6.54
C ALA A 309 -7.91 -25.59 6.13
N TYR A 310 -7.85 -26.90 5.90
CA TYR A 310 -8.99 -27.77 5.64
C TYR A 310 -8.96 -28.92 6.63
N ASN A 311 -10.11 -29.28 7.20
CA ASN A 311 -10.21 -30.37 8.16
C ASN A 311 -11.35 -31.33 7.81
N PHE A 312 -10.95 -32.58 7.52
CA PHE A 312 -11.83 -33.70 7.19
C PHE A 312 -12.12 -34.61 8.40
N SER A 313 -11.43 -34.44 9.54
CA SER A 313 -11.55 -35.33 10.70
C SER A 313 -12.96 -35.35 11.31
N ASN A 314 -13.70 -34.24 11.19
CA ASN A 314 -15.07 -34.14 11.69
C ASN A 314 -16.02 -35.14 10.99
N ILE A 315 -15.71 -35.57 9.77
CA ILE A 315 -16.50 -36.55 9.02
C ILE A 315 -16.58 -37.90 9.74
N LEU A 316 -15.57 -38.23 10.55
CA LEU A 316 -15.50 -39.47 11.32
C LEU A 316 -16.25 -39.42 12.66
N LYS A 317 -16.88 -38.29 13.02
CA LYS A 317 -17.61 -38.17 14.29
C LYS A 317 -18.80 -39.13 14.35
N THR A 318 -19.10 -39.59 15.57
CA THR A 318 -20.17 -40.56 15.81
C THR A 318 -21.56 -39.99 15.51
N LYS A 319 -21.80 -38.73 15.86
CA LYS A 319 -23.08 -38.05 15.62
C LYS A 319 -23.14 -37.47 14.21
N LYS A 320 -24.17 -37.86 13.45
CA LYS A 320 -24.38 -37.43 12.05
C LYS A 320 -24.48 -35.92 11.86
N ASN A 321 -25.02 -35.19 12.83
CA ASN A 321 -25.12 -33.73 12.79
C ASN A 321 -23.78 -33.01 13.03
N GLU A 322 -22.73 -33.74 13.43
CA GLU A 322 -21.38 -33.18 13.64
C GLU A 322 -20.40 -33.55 12.51
N ARG A 323 -20.83 -34.33 11.51
CA ARG A 323 -20.02 -34.74 10.36
C ARG A 323 -19.95 -33.63 9.31
N THR A 324 -18.90 -32.82 9.40
CA THR A 324 -18.71 -31.62 8.58
C THR A 324 -17.32 -31.57 7.95
N LEU A 325 -17.20 -30.87 6.83
CA LEU A 325 -15.93 -30.42 6.26
C LEU A 325 -15.68 -28.99 6.75
N LEU A 326 -14.51 -28.71 7.32
CA LEU A 326 -14.19 -27.42 7.90
C LEU A 326 -13.11 -26.68 7.11
N PHE A 327 -13.34 -25.38 6.88
CA PHE A 327 -12.39 -24.40 6.35
C PHE A 327 -11.93 -23.48 7.48
N ALA A 328 -10.61 -23.31 7.65
CA ALA A 328 -9.99 -22.55 8.75
C ALA A 328 -9.03 -21.45 8.29
N GLN A 329 -8.92 -21.21 6.99
CA GLN A 329 -7.91 -20.32 6.38
C GLN A 329 -8.30 -18.84 6.28
N HIS A 330 -9.35 -18.40 7.00
CA HIS A 330 -9.76 -16.99 7.03
C HIS A 330 -9.52 -16.38 8.42
N ALA A 331 -9.01 -15.15 8.45
CA ALA A 331 -8.85 -14.41 9.71
C ALA A 331 -10.21 -14.12 10.35
N GLY A 332 -10.25 -14.11 11.69
CA GLY A 332 -11.43 -13.65 12.43
C GLY A 332 -11.72 -12.19 12.12
N THR A 333 -13.00 -11.84 12.02
CA THR A 333 -13.47 -10.50 11.67
C THR A 333 -14.83 -10.27 12.30
N MET A 334 -15.15 -9.01 12.58
CA MET A 334 -16.47 -8.59 13.05
C MET A 334 -17.29 -7.95 11.93
N GLU A 335 -16.85 -8.05 10.67
CA GLU A 335 -17.50 -7.43 9.52
C GLU A 335 -18.33 -8.43 8.74
N PHE A 336 -19.64 -8.20 8.73
CA PHE A 336 -20.64 -9.10 8.16
C PHE A 336 -20.35 -9.44 6.69
N GLN A 337 -19.98 -8.46 5.87
CA GLN A 337 -19.75 -8.68 4.44
C GLN A 337 -18.57 -9.62 4.18
N ALA A 338 -17.50 -9.55 4.99
CA ALA A 338 -16.38 -10.47 4.90
C ALA A 338 -16.79 -11.90 5.28
N ILE A 339 -17.57 -12.05 6.36
CA ILE A 339 -18.11 -13.34 6.82
C ILE A 339 -19.01 -13.97 5.74
N ARG A 340 -19.96 -13.18 5.22
CA ARG A 340 -20.92 -13.60 4.19
C ARG A 340 -20.22 -14.12 2.94
N ASN A 341 -19.27 -13.37 2.40
CA ASN A 341 -18.55 -13.76 1.20
C ASN A 341 -17.70 -15.02 1.43
N TRP A 342 -17.04 -15.14 2.58
CA TRP A 342 -16.24 -16.34 2.86
C TRP A 342 -17.09 -17.60 3.00
N ILE A 343 -18.25 -17.51 3.65
CA ILE A 343 -19.21 -18.63 3.72
C ILE A 343 -19.63 -19.06 2.32
N LYS A 344 -19.96 -18.10 1.44
CA LYS A 344 -20.36 -18.37 0.05
C LYS A 344 -19.23 -18.98 -0.77
N VAL A 345 -17.99 -18.55 -0.60
CA VAL A 345 -16.83 -19.18 -1.26
C VAL A 345 -16.67 -20.63 -0.80
N CYS A 346 -16.63 -20.90 0.51
CA CYS A 346 -16.50 -22.26 1.04
C CYS A 346 -17.61 -23.18 0.51
N HIS A 347 -18.86 -22.72 0.58
CA HIS A 347 -20.00 -23.48 0.10
C HIS A 347 -19.99 -23.65 -1.41
N GLY A 348 -19.65 -22.62 -2.18
CA GLY A 348 -19.59 -22.65 -3.64
C GLY A 348 -18.54 -23.62 -4.16
N LEU A 349 -17.36 -23.69 -3.53
CA LEU A 349 -16.32 -24.65 -3.87
C LEU A 349 -16.78 -26.09 -3.65
N VAL A 350 -17.38 -26.40 -2.49
CA VAL A 350 -17.91 -27.74 -2.20
C VAL A 350 -19.06 -28.08 -3.15
N LEU A 351 -19.99 -27.15 -3.37
CA LEU A 351 -21.13 -27.35 -4.26
C LEU A 351 -20.68 -27.60 -5.70
N PHE A 352 -19.63 -26.91 -6.16
CA PHE A 352 -19.03 -27.14 -7.46
C PHE A 352 -18.46 -28.55 -7.57
N CYS A 353 -17.68 -29.00 -6.59
CA CYS A 353 -17.08 -30.34 -6.60
C CYS A 353 -18.14 -31.45 -6.60
N VAL A 354 -19.23 -31.28 -5.83
CA VAL A 354 -20.28 -32.29 -5.71
C VAL A 354 -21.17 -32.37 -6.96
N ASN A 355 -21.44 -31.23 -7.63
CA ASN A 355 -22.42 -31.18 -8.73
C ASN A 355 -21.82 -31.07 -10.13
N ALA A 356 -20.57 -30.61 -10.27
CA ALA A 356 -19.95 -30.46 -11.57
C ALA A 356 -19.50 -31.81 -12.12
N SER A 357 -19.78 -32.08 -13.39
CA SER A 357 -19.23 -33.24 -14.10
C SER A 357 -17.69 -33.22 -14.06
N GLU A 358 -17.05 -34.39 -14.01
CA GLU A 358 -15.59 -34.55 -14.05
C GLU A 358 -14.93 -33.69 -15.14
N ARG A 359 -15.47 -33.71 -16.37
CA ARG A 359 -14.99 -32.88 -17.50
C ARG A 359 -14.98 -31.37 -17.20
N ARG A 360 -15.95 -30.88 -16.43
CA ARG A 360 -16.04 -29.46 -16.04
C ARG A 360 -15.00 -29.13 -14.97
N GLN A 361 -14.77 -30.04 -14.02
CA GLN A 361 -13.73 -29.86 -13.01
C GLN A 361 -12.34 -29.85 -13.66
N ASP A 362 -12.05 -30.84 -14.51
CA ASP A 362 -10.78 -30.91 -15.25
C ASP A 362 -10.54 -29.68 -16.13
N HIS A 363 -11.60 -29.12 -16.75
CA HIS A 363 -11.48 -27.89 -17.53
C HIS A 363 -11.03 -26.70 -16.69
N VAL A 364 -11.58 -26.53 -15.49
CA VAL A 364 -11.16 -25.45 -14.57
C VAL A 364 -9.72 -25.69 -14.09
N LEU A 365 -9.38 -26.93 -13.72
CA LEU A 365 -8.04 -27.27 -13.24
C LEU A 365 -6.96 -27.10 -14.32
N ALA A 366 -7.26 -27.37 -15.59
CA ALA A 366 -6.33 -27.20 -16.70
C ALA A 366 -5.95 -25.73 -16.98
N ARG A 367 -6.72 -24.76 -16.45
CA ARG A 367 -6.42 -23.33 -16.57
C ARG A 367 -5.44 -22.82 -15.50
N ILE A 368 -5.15 -23.63 -14.47
CA ILE A 368 -4.28 -23.25 -13.35
C ILE A 368 -2.82 -23.53 -13.73
N PRO A 369 -1.93 -22.50 -13.75
CA PRO A 369 -0.52 -22.68 -14.05
C PRO A 369 0.14 -23.68 -13.10
N GLY A 370 1.00 -24.56 -13.61
CA GLY A 370 1.79 -25.50 -12.80
C GLY A 370 1.07 -26.78 -12.34
N VAL A 371 -0.25 -26.90 -12.48
CA VAL A 371 -0.97 -28.15 -12.12
C VAL A 371 -0.81 -29.23 -13.21
N LEU A 372 -0.64 -28.83 -14.48
CA LEU A 372 -0.64 -29.74 -15.64
C LEU A 372 0.26 -29.29 -16.82
N ASP A 373 1.24 -28.40 -16.61
CA ASP A 373 1.84 -27.67 -17.72
C ASP A 373 2.73 -28.54 -18.65
N VAL A 374 2.13 -29.03 -19.73
CA VAL A 374 2.66 -28.87 -21.09
C VAL A 374 1.52 -28.32 -21.95
N LEU A 375 1.73 -27.13 -22.51
CA LEU A 375 0.98 -26.48 -23.61
C LEU A 375 -0.13 -25.49 -23.20
N THR A 376 0.23 -24.24 -22.91
CA THR A 376 -0.34 -23.08 -23.66
C THR A 376 0.51 -21.81 -23.48
N PRO A 377 0.70 -20.97 -24.52
CA PRO A 377 1.45 -19.72 -24.41
C PRO A 377 0.62 -18.61 -23.74
N ALA A 378 1.35 -17.76 -23.02
CA ALA A 378 0.88 -16.59 -22.27
C ALA A 378 -0.12 -15.72 -23.03
N ASN A 379 -1.34 -15.62 -22.48
CA ASN A 379 -2.20 -14.47 -22.65
C ASN A 379 -3.08 -14.35 -21.39
N ARG A 380 -2.63 -13.49 -20.45
CA ARG A 380 -3.16 -13.24 -19.09
C ARG A 380 -2.97 -14.42 -18.11
N GLU A 381 -2.28 -14.17 -17.00
CA GLU A 381 -2.21 -15.12 -15.86
C GLU A 381 -3.61 -15.34 -15.30
N TYR A 382 -4.03 -16.61 -15.17
CA TYR A 382 -5.30 -16.99 -14.57
C TYR A 382 -5.28 -16.72 -13.06
N ALA A 383 -6.12 -15.80 -12.59
CA ALA A 383 -6.13 -15.33 -11.21
C ALA A 383 -7.23 -15.99 -10.38
N VAL A 384 -7.17 -15.83 -9.05
CA VAL A 384 -8.21 -16.34 -8.14
C VAL A 384 -9.61 -15.80 -8.48
N TYR A 385 -9.70 -14.59 -9.02
CA TYR A 385 -10.96 -13.98 -9.43
C TYR A 385 -11.60 -14.70 -10.62
N ASP A 386 -10.78 -15.22 -11.54
CA ASP A 386 -11.24 -16.04 -12.67
C ASP A 386 -11.75 -17.39 -12.17
N LEU A 387 -11.04 -18.02 -11.22
CA LEU A 387 -11.49 -19.24 -10.55
C LEU A 387 -12.86 -19.06 -9.90
N LEU A 388 -13.05 -17.98 -9.14
CA LEU A 388 -14.35 -17.68 -8.53
C LEU A 388 -15.44 -17.51 -9.60
N GLY A 389 -15.14 -16.85 -10.73
CA GLY A 389 -16.05 -16.76 -11.86
C GLY A 389 -16.44 -18.13 -12.45
N ASP A 390 -15.47 -19.01 -12.65
CA ASP A 390 -15.64 -20.34 -13.24
C ASP A 390 -16.48 -21.29 -12.39
N VAL A 391 -16.43 -21.15 -11.05
CA VAL A 391 -17.26 -21.89 -10.09
C VAL A 391 -18.59 -21.20 -9.77
N ASN A 392 -18.98 -20.19 -10.56
CA ASN A 392 -20.22 -19.40 -10.45
C ASN A 392 -20.33 -18.53 -9.19
N LEU A 393 -19.24 -17.89 -8.78
CA LEU A 393 -19.15 -16.93 -7.67
C LEU A 393 -18.77 -15.54 -8.17
N GLN A 394 -19.53 -14.96 -9.12
CA GLN A 394 -19.20 -13.68 -9.75
C GLN A 394 -19.25 -12.49 -8.79
N TYR A 395 -20.16 -12.53 -7.80
CA TYR A 395 -20.27 -11.47 -6.80
C TYR A 395 -19.07 -11.48 -5.86
N GLU A 396 -18.69 -12.66 -5.36
CA GLU A 396 -17.53 -12.85 -4.48
C GLU A 396 -16.24 -12.53 -5.23
N SER A 397 -16.15 -12.89 -6.52
CA SER A 397 -15.05 -12.48 -7.41
C SER A 397 -14.89 -10.96 -7.43
N SER A 398 -15.99 -10.22 -7.65
CA SER A 398 -15.98 -8.75 -7.66
C SER A 398 -15.61 -8.16 -6.30
N TYR A 399 -16.11 -8.74 -5.21
CA TYR A 399 -15.80 -8.32 -3.84
C TYR A 399 -14.31 -8.46 -3.54
N TYR A 400 -13.71 -9.64 -3.77
CA TYR A 400 -12.30 -9.86 -3.48
C TYR A 400 -11.37 -9.14 -4.47
N HIS A 401 -11.83 -8.91 -5.71
CA HIS A 401 -11.08 -8.09 -6.68
C HIS A 401 -10.90 -6.65 -6.16
N GLY A 402 -11.93 -6.07 -5.55
CA GLY A 402 -11.85 -4.75 -4.93
C GLY A 402 -10.91 -4.65 -3.72
N LEU A 403 -10.57 -5.78 -3.09
CA LEU A 403 -9.64 -5.83 -1.96
C LEU A 403 -8.18 -6.07 -2.38
N GLY A 404 -7.95 -6.59 -3.58
CA GLY A 404 -6.63 -7.04 -4.04
C GLY A 404 -6.16 -8.33 -3.36
N PRO A 405 -4.94 -8.80 -3.68
CA PRO A 405 -4.40 -10.04 -3.12
C PRO A 405 -3.90 -9.86 -1.68
N TYR A 406 -4.01 -10.94 -0.91
CA TYR A 406 -3.63 -11.04 0.50
C TYR A 406 -4.23 -9.97 1.43
N PRO A 407 -5.55 -9.70 1.36
CA PRO A 407 -6.15 -8.63 2.14
C PRO A 407 -6.19 -8.96 3.63
N TYR A 408 -5.91 -7.96 4.47
CA TYR A 408 -6.32 -8.01 5.87
C TYR A 408 -7.85 -7.95 5.94
N VAL A 409 -8.45 -8.58 6.95
CA VAL A 409 -9.88 -8.40 7.24
C VAL A 409 -10.20 -6.92 7.49
N PRO A 410 -11.42 -6.44 7.21
CA PRO A 410 -11.67 -5.02 7.20
C PRO A 410 -11.45 -4.34 8.56
N ASP A 411 -11.66 -5.05 9.67
CA ASP A 411 -11.34 -4.56 11.02
C ASP A 411 -9.85 -4.20 11.17
N LEU A 412 -8.96 -5.08 10.68
CA LEU A 412 -7.50 -4.87 10.75
C LEU A 412 -6.99 -3.94 9.66
N ALA A 413 -7.60 -3.97 8.47
CA ALA A 413 -7.23 -3.08 7.38
C ALA A 413 -7.39 -1.60 7.77
N ARG A 414 -8.37 -1.26 8.62
CA ARG A 414 -8.61 0.11 9.11
C ARG A 414 -7.52 0.64 10.02
N VAL A 415 -6.83 -0.23 10.77
CA VAL A 415 -5.74 0.15 11.68
C VAL A 415 -4.36 -0.03 11.07
N ARG A 416 -4.29 -0.56 9.84
CA ARG A 416 -3.04 -0.81 9.14
C ARG A 416 -2.35 0.52 8.86
N GLN A 417 -1.16 0.69 9.41
CA GLN A 417 -0.29 1.78 9.02
C GLN A 417 0.24 1.52 7.61
N LEU A 418 0.04 2.47 6.70
CA LEU A 418 0.60 2.38 5.36
C LEU A 418 2.00 3.00 5.34
N PRO A 419 2.98 2.38 4.67
CA PRO A 419 4.29 3.00 4.52
C PRO A 419 4.15 4.36 3.81
N LEU A 420 4.72 5.42 4.38
CA LEU A 420 4.72 6.75 3.75
C LEU A 420 5.45 6.75 2.41
N VAL A 421 6.52 5.96 2.33
CA VAL A 421 7.39 5.83 1.17
C VAL A 421 7.66 4.35 0.90
N ASN A 422 7.60 3.94 -0.37
CA ASN A 422 8.00 2.59 -0.77
C ASN A 422 9.50 2.56 -1.09
N LEU A 423 10.29 1.92 -0.21
CA LEU A 423 11.72 1.71 -0.39
C LEU A 423 12.11 0.26 -0.71
N ASP A 424 11.13 -0.58 -1.04
CA ASP A 424 11.34 -2.01 -1.26
C ASP A 424 12.19 -2.25 -2.52
N ASP A 425 13.26 -3.04 -2.40
CA ASP A 425 14.10 -3.43 -3.54
C ASP A 425 13.64 -4.80 -4.09
N THR A 426 12.54 -4.80 -4.85
CA THR A 426 12.01 -6.00 -5.50
C THR A 426 12.44 -6.08 -6.97
N PRO A 427 12.65 -7.28 -7.54
CA PRO A 427 13.15 -7.43 -8.91
C PRO A 427 12.26 -6.82 -10.01
N ASP A 428 10.96 -6.73 -9.73
CA ASP A 428 9.91 -6.22 -10.64
C ASP A 428 9.72 -4.70 -10.54
N LEU A 429 10.26 -4.05 -9.51
CA LEU A 429 10.12 -2.61 -9.30
C LEU A 429 11.44 -1.89 -9.62
N SER A 430 11.33 -0.78 -10.36
CA SER A 430 12.49 0.08 -10.64
C SER A 430 13.19 0.50 -9.33
N PRO A 431 14.51 0.35 -9.21
CA PRO A 431 15.24 0.75 -8.01
C PRO A 431 15.39 2.28 -7.88
N TYR A 432 15.03 3.02 -8.93
CA TYR A 432 15.16 4.47 -8.95
C TYR A 432 14.01 5.14 -8.21
N THR A 433 14.38 6.17 -7.46
CA THR A 433 13.46 7.06 -6.78
C THR A 433 13.53 8.45 -7.40
N PHE A 434 12.44 9.21 -7.26
CA PHE A 434 12.46 10.63 -7.56
C PHE A 434 11.72 11.45 -6.50
N GLY A 435 12.11 12.70 -6.32
CA GLY A 435 11.38 13.73 -5.58
C GLY A 435 11.32 15.00 -6.43
N ILE A 436 10.28 15.81 -6.27
CA ILE A 436 10.07 17.04 -7.03
C ILE A 436 9.83 18.20 -6.05
N GLU A 437 10.52 19.31 -6.27
CA GLU A 437 10.27 20.57 -5.58
C GLU A 437 9.59 21.52 -6.56
N PHE A 438 8.41 22.00 -6.19
CA PHE A 438 7.64 22.99 -6.94
C PHE A 438 7.78 24.36 -6.27
N GLU A 439 8.50 25.26 -6.91
CA GLU A 439 8.58 26.65 -6.45
C GLU A 439 7.54 27.51 -7.18
N PHE A 440 6.74 28.26 -6.42
CA PHE A 440 5.74 29.18 -6.96
C PHE A 440 5.43 30.31 -5.98
N LEU A 441 4.78 31.35 -6.46
CA LEU A 441 4.37 32.51 -5.66
C LEU A 441 2.88 32.43 -5.34
N ALA A 442 2.51 32.85 -4.13
CA ALA A 442 1.11 32.99 -3.72
C ALA A 442 0.80 34.46 -3.38
N PRO A 443 -0.23 35.07 -3.99
CA PRO A 443 -0.64 36.42 -3.66
C PRO A 443 -1.35 36.50 -2.32
N TYR A 444 -1.37 37.70 -1.74
CA TYR A 444 -2.18 38.02 -0.57
C TYR A 444 -2.78 39.43 -0.63
N THR A 445 -3.89 39.62 0.06
CA THR A 445 -4.59 40.92 0.20
C THR A 445 -4.44 41.48 1.61
N LYS A 446 -4.82 42.74 1.80
CA LYS A 446 -4.88 43.42 3.10
C LYS A 446 -6.16 44.23 3.15
N GLY A 447 -6.78 44.43 4.30
CA GLY A 447 -8.07 45.14 4.42
C GLY A 447 -8.21 46.51 3.71
N SER A 448 -7.12 47.19 3.36
CA SER A 448 -7.13 48.44 2.57
C SER A 448 -6.98 48.25 1.05
N LYS A 449 -6.65 47.06 0.57
CA LYS A 449 -6.53 46.67 -0.85
C LYS A 449 -7.40 45.44 -1.11
N PRO A 450 -8.61 45.60 -1.69
CA PRO A 450 -9.48 44.48 -2.00
C PRO A 450 -8.85 43.55 -3.03
N ASP A 451 -9.33 42.32 -3.08
CA ASP A 451 -8.94 41.34 -4.08
C ASP A 451 -9.11 41.92 -5.50
N PRO A 452 -8.03 42.00 -6.31
CA PRO A 452 -8.10 42.52 -7.68
C PRO A 452 -8.85 41.58 -8.64
N GLU A 453 -9.04 40.31 -8.30
CA GLU A 453 -9.71 39.30 -9.13
C GLU A 453 -10.85 38.60 -8.36
N PRO A 454 -11.90 39.34 -7.94
CA PRO A 454 -12.94 38.81 -7.04
C PRO A 454 -13.83 37.71 -7.68
N SER A 455 -13.76 37.53 -9.00
CA SER A 455 -14.49 36.47 -9.71
C SER A 455 -13.76 35.12 -9.68
N ASP A 456 -12.47 35.10 -9.35
CA ASP A 456 -11.71 33.87 -9.22
C ASP A 456 -11.96 33.27 -7.83
N SER A 457 -12.66 32.14 -7.75
CA SER A 457 -13.03 31.53 -6.46
C SER A 457 -11.86 30.88 -5.72
N ARG A 458 -10.67 30.82 -6.32
CA ARG A 458 -9.49 30.18 -5.72
C ARG A 458 -8.96 31.01 -4.55
N TRP A 459 -8.38 30.31 -3.57
CA TRP A 459 -7.89 30.90 -2.32
C TRP A 459 -6.84 32.00 -2.54
N VAL A 460 -6.99 33.07 -1.75
CA VAL A 460 -6.01 34.13 -1.53
C VAL A 460 -6.02 34.46 -0.05
N TYR A 461 -4.84 34.48 0.58
CA TYR A 461 -4.74 34.88 1.98
C TYR A 461 -5.13 36.36 2.15
N ASN A 462 -6.05 36.64 3.07
CA ASN A 462 -6.44 38.01 3.40
C ASN A 462 -5.91 38.40 4.78
N HIS A 463 -4.94 39.32 4.82
CA HIS A 463 -4.38 39.82 6.07
C HIS A 463 -5.35 40.75 6.78
N VAL A 464 -5.96 40.26 7.85
CA VAL A 464 -6.79 41.04 8.78
C VAL A 464 -5.88 41.60 9.87
N HIS A 465 -5.93 42.91 10.08
CA HIS A 465 -5.17 43.56 11.14
C HIS A 465 -5.80 43.19 12.49
N ASP A 466 -5.11 42.42 13.34
CA ASP A 466 -5.57 42.17 14.70
C ASP A 466 -5.09 43.31 15.61
N PRO A 467 -5.99 44.16 16.14
CA PRO A 467 -5.60 45.26 17.02
C PRO A 467 -5.14 44.79 18.41
N GLU A 468 -5.53 43.57 18.84
CA GLU A 468 -5.28 43.08 20.20
C GLU A 468 -3.86 42.52 20.39
N GLU A 469 -3.27 41.89 19.36
CA GLU A 469 -1.94 41.24 19.46
C GLU A 469 -0.76 42.22 19.42
N THR A 470 -0.91 43.42 18.83
CA THR A 470 0.22 44.31 18.51
C THR A 470 0.24 45.63 19.28
N GLY A 471 -0.68 45.82 20.24
CA GLY A 471 -0.73 47.03 21.07
C GLY A 471 -0.89 48.32 20.25
N GLY A 472 -1.63 48.25 19.13
CA GLY A 472 -1.88 49.39 18.24
C GLY A 472 -0.69 49.83 17.38
N ARG A 473 0.38 49.03 17.25
CA ARG A 473 1.46 49.31 16.30
C ARG A 473 1.12 48.72 14.92
N PRO A 474 1.40 49.44 13.81
CA PRO A 474 1.24 48.86 12.47
C PRO A 474 2.15 47.63 12.31
N ASP A 475 1.63 46.58 11.65
CA ASP A 475 2.41 45.38 11.38
C ASP A 475 3.71 45.73 10.66
N ASN A 476 4.84 45.29 11.22
CA ASN A 476 6.10 45.40 10.51
C ASN A 476 6.12 44.43 9.31
N LYS A 477 6.99 44.68 8.33
CA LYS A 477 7.08 43.85 7.11
C LYS A 477 7.34 42.37 7.42
N GLY A 478 8.06 42.05 8.49
CA GLY A 478 8.38 40.67 8.87
C GLY A 478 7.17 39.88 9.36
N THR A 479 6.30 40.49 10.16
CA THR A 479 5.07 39.86 10.66
C THR A 479 4.11 39.54 9.51
N LEU A 480 3.88 40.49 8.61
CA LEU A 480 3.01 40.30 7.43
C LEU A 480 3.53 39.19 6.50
N ARG A 481 4.84 39.14 6.29
CA ARG A 481 5.51 38.11 5.48
C ARG A 481 5.31 36.71 6.08
N ASN A 482 5.41 36.57 7.38
CA ASN A 482 5.22 35.29 8.06
C ASN A 482 3.74 34.86 8.08
N SER A 483 2.81 35.78 8.35
CA SER A 483 1.38 35.46 8.41
C SER A 483 0.82 35.06 7.04
N SER A 484 1.21 35.77 5.98
CA SER A 484 0.81 35.46 4.60
C SER A 484 1.40 34.14 4.10
N TYR A 485 2.64 33.84 4.45
CA TYR A 485 3.22 32.52 4.20
C TYR A 485 2.44 31.42 4.93
N ASN A 486 2.30 31.53 6.26
CA ASN A 486 1.65 30.49 7.08
C ASN A 486 0.22 30.23 6.60
N GLY A 487 -0.58 31.27 6.38
CA GLY A 487 -1.97 31.09 5.96
C GLY A 487 -2.13 30.43 4.58
N ASN A 488 -1.22 30.69 3.63
CA ASN A 488 -1.23 29.98 2.34
C ASN A 488 -0.75 28.53 2.48
N ALA A 489 0.31 28.29 3.27
CA ALA A 489 0.87 26.97 3.49
C ALA A 489 -0.10 26.04 4.26
N GLU A 490 -0.76 26.56 5.29
CA GLU A 490 -1.76 25.84 6.08
C GLU A 490 -2.99 25.48 5.24
N HIS A 491 -3.50 26.42 4.43
CA HIS A 491 -4.60 26.13 3.49
C HIS A 491 -4.23 25.01 2.51
N LEU A 492 -3.02 25.05 1.94
CA LEU A 492 -2.58 24.01 1.01
C LEU A 492 -2.46 22.64 1.71
N ALA A 493 -1.83 22.60 2.88
CA ALA A 493 -1.71 21.37 3.67
C ALA A 493 -3.09 20.79 4.00
N GLU A 494 -4.04 21.63 4.42
CA GLU A 494 -5.40 21.21 4.76
C GLU A 494 -6.13 20.61 3.56
N VAL A 495 -6.07 21.27 2.40
CA VAL A 495 -6.70 20.77 1.16
C VAL A 495 -6.10 19.43 0.74
N LEU A 496 -4.77 19.30 0.76
CA LEU A 496 -4.10 18.06 0.37
C LEU A 496 -4.41 16.91 1.34
N ASN A 497 -4.43 17.18 2.65
CA ASN A 497 -4.82 16.19 3.67
C ASN A 497 -6.27 15.70 3.47
N LYS A 498 -7.22 16.60 3.17
CA LYS A 498 -8.61 16.23 2.86
C LYS A 498 -8.73 15.32 1.64
N LEU A 499 -7.80 15.43 0.69
CA LEU A 499 -7.74 14.57 -0.51
C LEU A 499 -6.94 13.28 -0.28
N GLY A 500 -6.47 13.02 0.94
CA GLY A 500 -5.73 11.81 1.29
C GLY A 500 -4.23 11.86 0.97
N TYR A 501 -3.68 13.05 0.68
CA TYR A 501 -2.24 13.26 0.55
C TYR A 501 -1.70 13.80 1.87
N PHE A 502 -1.05 12.94 2.66
CA PHE A 502 -0.45 13.36 3.92
C PHE A 502 0.55 14.51 3.67
N SER A 503 0.23 15.68 4.22
CA SER A 503 0.89 16.94 3.98
C SER A 503 1.03 17.74 5.27
N CYS A 504 2.11 18.50 5.40
CA CYS A 504 2.28 19.43 6.52
C CYS A 504 3.16 20.62 6.11
N THR A 505 3.13 21.67 6.92
CA THR A 505 4.06 22.79 6.73
C THR A 505 5.40 22.48 7.40
N TYR A 506 6.48 23.09 6.91
CA TYR A 506 7.80 23.04 7.55
C TYR A 506 7.71 23.40 9.04
N LYS A 507 6.93 24.45 9.36
CA LYS A 507 6.75 24.89 10.74
C LYS A 507 6.11 23.79 11.60
N THR A 508 5.03 23.17 11.12
CA THR A 508 4.35 22.08 11.84
C THR A 508 5.30 20.91 12.12
N LEU A 509 6.11 20.54 11.14
CA LEU A 509 7.08 19.45 11.29
C LEU A 509 8.23 19.84 12.22
N SER A 510 8.78 21.05 12.09
CA SER A 510 9.84 21.58 12.95
C SER A 510 9.39 21.66 14.41
N ASP A 511 8.20 22.20 14.68
CA ASP A 511 7.65 22.28 16.04
C ASP A 511 7.46 20.87 16.64
N ALA A 512 7.07 19.88 15.81
CA ALA A 512 6.94 18.49 16.23
C ALA A 512 8.29 17.84 16.54
N LEU A 513 9.32 18.08 15.72
CA LEU A 513 10.70 17.61 15.95
C LEU A 513 11.27 18.17 17.25
N ASP A 514 11.10 19.47 17.49
CA ASP A 514 11.53 20.12 18.74
C ASP A 514 10.88 19.46 19.97
N ALA A 515 9.58 19.14 19.87
CA ALA A 515 8.83 18.50 20.95
C ALA A 515 9.30 17.08 21.27
N VAL A 516 9.84 16.34 20.30
CA VAL A 516 10.32 14.95 20.49
C VAL A 516 11.83 14.82 20.48
N ARG A 517 12.58 15.92 20.66
CA ARG A 517 14.04 15.96 20.70
C ARG A 517 14.69 15.37 19.42
N GLU A 518 14.19 15.80 18.27
CA GLU A 518 14.70 15.46 16.92
C GLU A 518 14.54 13.97 16.52
N ASP A 519 13.59 13.25 17.11
CA ASP A 519 13.16 11.94 16.60
C ASP A 519 12.23 12.08 15.39
N ASP A 520 12.78 11.88 14.19
CA ASP A 520 12.07 11.94 12.90
C ASP A 520 10.80 11.08 12.86
N VAL A 521 10.86 9.86 13.42
CA VAL A 521 9.74 8.90 13.34
C VAL A 521 8.63 9.34 14.28
N ALA A 522 8.98 9.70 15.52
CA ALA A 522 8.00 10.18 16.49
C ALA A 522 7.33 11.49 16.04
N ALA A 523 8.10 12.41 15.46
CA ALA A 523 7.57 13.67 14.94
C ALA A 523 6.56 13.42 13.82
N LEU A 524 6.90 12.60 12.82
CA LEU A 524 5.97 12.27 11.73
C LEU A 524 4.72 11.53 12.21
N LEU A 525 4.85 10.60 13.15
CA LEU A 525 3.69 9.91 13.72
C LEU A 525 2.74 10.88 14.43
N ASN A 526 3.28 11.86 15.17
CA ASN A 526 2.48 12.88 15.84
C ASN A 526 1.74 13.76 14.83
N VAL A 527 2.44 14.26 13.81
CA VAL A 527 1.84 15.09 12.76
C VAL A 527 0.79 14.31 11.96
N ALA A 528 1.10 13.06 11.59
CA ALA A 528 0.17 12.21 10.85
C ALA A 528 -1.11 11.92 11.63
N ARG A 529 -1.00 11.58 12.93
CA ARG A 529 -2.18 11.35 13.79
C ARG A 529 -3.06 12.60 13.88
N GLN A 530 -2.45 13.78 14.04
CA GLN A 530 -3.19 15.04 14.07
C GLN A 530 -3.89 15.34 12.74
N ALA A 531 -3.28 14.96 11.61
CA ALA A 531 -3.86 15.08 10.28
C ALA A 531 -4.85 13.95 9.91
N GLY A 532 -5.10 12.97 10.81
CA GLY A 532 -6.04 11.86 10.57
C GLY A 532 -5.47 10.69 9.76
N PHE A 533 -4.15 10.56 9.68
CA PHE A 533 -3.46 9.53 8.91
C PHE A 533 -2.88 8.43 9.82
N LEU A 534 -3.05 7.18 9.39
CA LEU A 534 -2.39 6.01 9.96
C LEU A 534 -1.26 5.56 9.04
N VAL A 535 -0.05 5.98 9.38
CA VAL A 535 1.13 5.83 8.52
C VAL A 535 2.29 5.20 9.27
N ARG A 536 3.19 4.58 8.51
CA ARG A 536 4.45 4.01 8.99
C ARG A 536 5.59 4.81 8.37
N PRO A 537 6.20 5.76 9.10
CA PRO A 537 7.42 6.42 8.66
C PRO A 537 8.56 5.41 8.52
N SER A 538 9.43 5.63 7.55
CA SER A 538 10.67 4.89 7.38
C SER A 538 11.78 5.56 8.20
N PRO A 539 12.44 4.84 9.13
CA PRO A 539 13.63 5.36 9.81
C PRO A 539 14.83 5.51 8.85
N ALA A 540 14.74 4.96 7.64
CA ALA A 540 15.77 5.04 6.63
C ALA A 540 15.83 6.40 5.91
N LEU A 541 14.87 7.29 6.16
CA LEU A 541 14.72 8.59 5.52
C LEU A 541 14.60 9.70 6.57
N ASP A 542 15.06 10.89 6.19
CA ASP A 542 14.73 12.11 6.91
C ASP A 542 13.21 12.35 6.89
N CYS A 543 12.66 12.93 7.95
CA CYS A 543 11.23 13.21 8.01
C CYS A 543 10.76 14.16 6.89
N HIS A 544 11.61 15.09 6.44
CA HIS A 544 11.28 16.07 5.40
C HIS A 544 11.00 15.42 4.03
N PHE A 545 11.51 14.19 3.80
CA PHE A 545 11.40 13.51 2.51
C PHE A 545 10.30 12.44 2.46
N GLN A 546 9.39 12.42 3.44
CA GLN A 546 8.37 11.36 3.59
C GLN A 546 6.93 11.89 3.54
N THR A 547 6.75 13.20 3.38
CA THR A 547 5.47 13.88 3.36
C THR A 547 5.44 14.91 2.24
N TRP A 548 4.25 15.35 1.83
CA TRP A 548 4.12 16.54 1.00
C TRP A 548 4.39 17.76 1.87
N LEU A 549 5.61 18.29 1.78
CA LEU A 549 6.09 19.31 2.67
C LEU A 549 5.96 20.68 2.02
N ILE A 550 5.30 21.61 2.71
CA ILE A 550 5.19 22.99 2.27
C ILE A 550 6.20 23.84 3.05
N GLU A 551 7.19 24.34 2.34
CA GLU A 551 8.25 25.17 2.87
C GLU A 551 8.21 26.58 2.32
N ARG A 552 8.96 27.43 3.00
CA ARG A 552 9.21 28.78 2.55
C ARG A 552 10.55 28.86 1.86
N ASP A 553 10.55 29.13 0.57
CA ASP A 553 11.78 29.39 -0.13
C ASP A 553 12.12 30.90 -0.10
N LEU A 554 13.28 31.18 0.49
CA LEU A 554 13.83 32.53 0.61
C LEU A 554 14.57 32.98 -0.65
N SER A 555 14.80 32.08 -1.61
CA SER A 555 15.37 32.37 -2.92
C SER A 555 14.35 32.99 -3.88
N LEU A 556 13.06 32.85 -3.58
CA LEU A 556 11.97 33.37 -4.39
C LEU A 556 11.71 34.86 -4.18
N SER A 557 11.13 35.46 -5.21
CA SER A 557 10.59 36.81 -5.19
C SER A 557 9.59 37.00 -4.05
N ASP A 558 9.84 38.00 -3.20
CA ASP A 558 8.97 38.31 -2.06
C ASP A 558 8.66 39.81 -2.01
N PHE A 559 7.57 40.21 -2.66
CA PHE A 559 7.18 41.61 -2.83
C PHE A 559 6.03 41.99 -1.91
N HIS A 560 6.33 42.73 -0.85
CA HIS A 560 5.32 43.25 0.10
C HIS A 560 4.83 44.67 -0.19
N ALA A 561 5.30 45.28 -1.27
CA ALA A 561 4.94 46.63 -1.68
C ALA A 561 3.78 46.65 -2.70
N GLY A 562 3.00 45.57 -2.77
CA GLY A 562 2.00 45.32 -3.80
C GLY A 562 2.59 44.76 -5.09
N LEU A 563 1.79 43.93 -5.76
CA LEU A 563 2.08 43.34 -7.06
C LEU A 563 0.75 43.00 -7.76
N LEU A 564 0.55 43.38 -9.02
CA LEU A 564 -0.67 43.08 -9.78
C LEU A 564 -1.99 43.47 -9.05
N GLY A 565 -1.99 44.58 -8.31
CA GLY A 565 -3.15 45.02 -7.53
C GLY A 565 -3.30 44.35 -6.16
N TYR A 566 -2.61 43.25 -5.89
CA TYR A 566 -2.55 42.59 -4.58
C TYR A 566 -1.76 43.43 -3.55
N ALA A 567 -1.85 43.05 -2.28
CA ALA A 567 -1.02 43.64 -1.23
C ALA A 567 0.43 43.16 -1.30
N GLY A 568 0.65 41.97 -1.83
CA GLY A 568 1.96 41.41 -2.14
C GLY A 568 1.88 39.96 -2.59
N VAL A 569 3.03 39.33 -2.75
CA VAL A 569 3.19 37.89 -3.00
C VAL A 569 4.22 37.31 -2.04
N VAL A 570 4.11 36.03 -1.74
CA VAL A 570 5.09 35.24 -0.96
C VAL A 570 5.53 34.01 -1.74
N GLY A 571 6.79 33.60 -1.58
CA GLY A 571 7.34 32.38 -2.15
C GLY A 571 6.96 31.14 -1.35
N LEU A 572 6.53 30.09 -2.07
CA LEU A 572 6.24 28.76 -1.54
C LEU A 572 7.04 27.71 -2.30
N GLU A 573 7.53 26.72 -1.57
CA GLU A 573 8.07 25.48 -2.13
C GLU A 573 7.20 24.31 -1.65
N LEU A 574 6.70 23.51 -2.58
CA LEU A 574 6.04 22.24 -2.28
C LEU A 574 6.97 21.10 -2.68
N ALA A 575 7.48 20.36 -1.71
CA ALA A 575 8.30 19.18 -1.93
C ALA A 575 7.45 17.90 -1.85
N THR A 576 7.65 17.00 -2.82
CA THR A 576 7.02 15.67 -2.77
C THR A 576 7.69 14.78 -1.72
N PRO A 577 7.00 13.77 -1.16
CA PRO A 577 7.69 12.63 -0.56
C PRO A 577 8.57 11.93 -1.61
N VAL A 578 9.55 11.14 -1.17
CA VAL A 578 10.30 10.26 -2.08
C VAL A 578 9.32 9.31 -2.77
N MET A 579 9.37 9.26 -4.10
CA MET A 579 8.51 8.44 -4.93
C MET A 579 9.30 7.39 -5.72
N ARG A 580 8.62 6.36 -6.23
CA ARG A 580 9.20 5.33 -7.10
C ARG A 580 8.89 5.62 -8.55
N TYR A 581 9.79 5.23 -9.44
CA TYR A 581 9.57 5.32 -10.88
C TYR A 581 8.51 4.31 -11.34
N ARG A 582 7.23 4.65 -11.15
CA ARG A 582 6.06 3.86 -11.52
C ARG A 582 4.84 4.75 -11.77
N LYS A 583 3.87 4.23 -12.50
CA LYS A 583 2.69 4.97 -12.97
C LYS A 583 1.92 5.61 -11.81
N GLU A 584 1.69 4.87 -10.74
CA GLU A 584 0.86 5.30 -9.61
C GLU A 584 1.43 6.53 -8.91
N ASP A 585 2.77 6.66 -8.86
CA ASP A 585 3.42 7.79 -8.21
C ASP A 585 3.40 9.03 -9.12
N PHE A 586 3.56 8.87 -10.44
CA PHE A 586 3.34 9.98 -11.39
C PHE A 586 1.88 10.46 -11.40
N GLU A 587 0.91 9.56 -11.28
CA GLU A 587 -0.51 9.92 -11.15
C GLU A 587 -0.78 10.77 -9.89
N ARG A 588 -0.10 10.48 -8.77
CA ARG A 588 -0.19 11.30 -7.55
C ARG A 588 0.35 12.70 -7.80
N VAL A 589 1.51 12.84 -8.47
CA VAL A 589 2.06 14.15 -8.86
C VAL A 589 1.06 14.94 -9.68
N VAL A 590 0.45 14.34 -10.70
CA VAL A 590 -0.55 15.00 -11.54
C VAL A 590 -1.74 15.49 -10.72
N LYS A 591 -2.27 14.67 -9.81
CA LYS A 591 -3.40 15.03 -8.96
C LYS A 591 -3.07 16.17 -8.00
N VAL A 592 -1.86 16.19 -7.42
CA VAL A 592 -1.44 17.27 -6.52
C VAL A 592 -1.21 18.58 -7.29
N VAL A 593 -0.53 18.54 -8.43
CA VAL A 593 -0.32 19.75 -9.27
C VAL A 593 -1.66 20.35 -9.72
N LYS A 594 -2.62 19.50 -10.12
CA LYS A 594 -4.01 19.91 -10.40
C LYS A 594 -4.67 20.58 -9.20
N THR A 595 -4.51 19.98 -8.02
CA THR A 595 -5.07 20.49 -6.78
C THR A 595 -4.55 21.89 -6.49
N VAL A 596 -3.22 22.09 -6.51
CA VAL A 596 -2.57 23.39 -6.29
C VAL A 596 -3.17 24.48 -7.20
N ARG A 597 -3.33 24.18 -8.49
CA ARG A 597 -3.90 25.13 -9.47
C ARG A 597 -5.37 25.46 -9.26
N SER A 598 -6.12 24.52 -8.67
CA SER A 598 -7.55 24.64 -8.43
C SER A 598 -7.91 25.21 -7.06
N CYS A 599 -7.03 25.06 -6.06
CA CYS A 599 -7.35 25.44 -4.68
C CYS A 599 -6.80 26.81 -4.27
N MET A 600 -5.84 27.37 -5.01
CA MET A 600 -5.23 28.69 -4.78
C MET A 600 -4.83 29.36 -6.10
N ARG A 601 -4.31 30.60 -6.03
CA ARG A 601 -3.90 31.37 -7.21
C ARG A 601 -2.37 31.41 -7.37
N PRO A 602 -1.71 30.32 -7.80
CA PRO A 602 -0.26 30.32 -7.95
C PRO A 602 0.17 31.25 -9.09
N MET A 603 1.29 31.90 -8.89
CA MET A 603 1.97 32.73 -9.89
C MET A 603 3.40 32.23 -10.08
N LEU A 604 3.95 32.45 -11.28
CA LEU A 604 5.31 32.05 -11.64
C LEU A 604 6.08 33.26 -12.15
N ASP A 605 7.33 33.40 -11.72
CA ASP A 605 8.28 34.34 -12.29
C ASP A 605 9.65 33.68 -12.49
N GLU A 606 10.66 34.49 -12.83
CA GLU A 606 12.01 34.00 -13.09
C GLU A 606 12.75 33.38 -11.88
N SER A 607 12.27 33.65 -10.66
CA SER A 607 12.83 33.08 -9.43
C SER A 607 12.37 31.65 -9.23
N CYS A 608 11.19 31.29 -9.72
CA CYS A 608 10.62 29.95 -9.58
C CYS A 608 11.38 28.92 -10.41
N GLY A 609 11.77 27.81 -9.77
CA GLY A 609 12.36 26.61 -10.35
C GLY A 609 11.44 25.38 -10.26
N LEU A 610 11.75 24.38 -11.08
CA LEU A 610 11.23 23.02 -10.92
C LEU A 610 12.42 22.09 -10.72
N HIS A 611 12.63 21.63 -9.49
CA HIS A 611 13.74 20.74 -9.17
C HIS A 611 13.29 19.29 -9.15
N VAL A 612 14.11 18.41 -9.73
CA VAL A 612 13.90 16.96 -9.65
C VAL A 612 15.12 16.33 -9.02
N HIS A 613 14.90 15.61 -7.93
CA HIS A 613 15.90 14.84 -7.21
C HIS A 613 15.79 13.39 -7.63
N VAL A 614 16.83 12.83 -8.23
CA VAL A 614 16.85 11.41 -8.60
C VAL A 614 17.74 10.63 -7.63
N GLY A 615 17.19 9.57 -7.04
CA GLY A 615 17.87 8.67 -6.12
C GLY A 615 17.80 7.22 -6.58
N SER A 616 18.35 6.32 -5.76
CA SER A 616 18.29 4.87 -5.97
C SER A 616 18.29 4.16 -4.63
N VAL A 617 17.38 3.20 -4.42
CA VAL A 617 17.35 2.36 -3.21
C VAL A 617 18.62 1.51 -3.06
N ARG A 618 19.41 1.37 -4.13
CA ARG A 618 20.67 0.61 -4.18
C ARG A 618 21.92 1.45 -3.95
N ARG A 619 21.77 2.77 -3.73
CA ARG A 619 22.86 3.78 -3.63
C ARG A 619 23.68 3.90 -4.92
N PHE A 620 24.32 5.07 -5.12
CA PHE A 620 25.18 5.30 -6.29
C PHE A 620 26.65 4.98 -6.00
N SER A 621 27.30 4.25 -6.91
CA SER A 621 28.76 4.10 -6.89
C SER A 621 29.46 5.33 -7.47
N LEU A 622 30.73 5.59 -7.10
CA LEU A 622 31.52 6.68 -7.70
C LEU A 622 31.63 6.54 -9.23
N ARG A 623 31.74 5.31 -9.74
CA ARG A 623 31.74 5.03 -11.20
C ARG A 623 30.43 5.45 -11.83
N SER A 624 29.29 5.09 -11.22
CA SER A 624 27.96 5.50 -11.69
C SER A 624 27.84 7.02 -11.71
N LEU A 625 28.30 7.71 -10.66
CA LEU A 625 28.30 9.18 -10.59
C LEU A 625 29.19 9.83 -11.65
N LYS A 626 30.38 9.28 -11.93
CA LYS A 626 31.23 9.76 -13.03
C LYS A 626 30.52 9.63 -14.38
N ARG A 627 29.80 8.53 -14.62
CA ARG A 627 29.00 8.34 -15.84
C ARG A 627 27.84 9.33 -15.90
N ILE A 628 27.09 9.50 -14.81
CA ILE A 628 25.96 10.44 -14.76
C ILE A 628 26.43 11.87 -15.01
N VAL A 629 27.47 12.32 -14.28
CA VAL A 629 28.07 13.64 -14.49
C VAL A 629 28.57 13.79 -15.93
N SER A 630 29.25 12.79 -16.49
CA SER A 630 29.73 12.86 -17.88
C SER A 630 28.59 13.00 -18.89
N MET A 631 27.49 12.28 -18.68
CA MET A 631 26.34 12.31 -19.57
C MET A 631 25.58 13.63 -19.46
N VAL A 632 25.34 14.15 -18.25
CA VAL A 632 24.76 15.48 -18.04
C VAL A 632 25.68 16.55 -18.64
N TRP A 633 26.99 16.46 -18.40
CA TRP A 633 27.98 17.39 -18.98
C TRP A 633 27.98 17.39 -20.51
N ALA A 634 27.71 16.24 -21.14
CA ALA A 634 27.55 16.15 -22.59
C ALA A 634 26.19 16.68 -23.07
N ALA A 635 25.13 16.36 -22.32
CA ALA A 635 23.75 16.69 -22.65
C ALA A 635 23.36 18.13 -22.31
N ASP A 636 24.16 18.86 -21.53
CA ASP A 636 23.91 20.24 -21.08
C ASP A 636 23.34 21.13 -22.21
N PRO A 637 23.92 21.21 -23.42
CA PRO A 637 23.35 22.03 -24.50
C PRO A 637 21.97 21.54 -24.98
N VAL A 638 21.75 20.23 -25.04
CA VAL A 638 20.46 19.64 -25.42
C VAL A 638 19.41 19.90 -24.35
N ILE A 639 19.79 19.81 -23.07
CA ILE A 639 18.92 20.11 -21.93
C ILE A 639 18.52 21.59 -21.95
N PHE A 640 19.47 22.50 -22.16
CA PHE A 640 19.18 23.93 -22.19
C PHE A 640 18.33 24.38 -23.38
N ALA A 641 18.25 23.57 -24.45
CA ALA A 641 17.28 23.78 -25.52
C ALA A 641 15.83 23.45 -25.09
N LEU A 642 15.67 22.61 -24.05
CA LEU A 642 14.36 22.21 -23.53
C LEU A 642 13.79 23.22 -22.54
N VAL A 643 14.60 24.08 -21.93
CA VAL A 643 14.17 25.05 -20.91
C VAL A 643 14.04 26.46 -21.49
N HIS A 644 13.34 27.35 -20.79
CA HIS A 644 13.20 28.74 -21.25
C HIS A 644 14.58 29.42 -21.40
N PRO A 645 14.87 30.18 -22.48
CA PRO A 645 16.20 30.74 -22.75
C PRO A 645 16.80 31.54 -21.59
N TYR A 646 15.95 32.20 -20.80
CA TYR A 646 16.37 32.93 -19.61
C TYR A 646 17.14 32.08 -18.58
N ARG A 647 16.89 30.76 -18.50
CA ARG A 647 17.58 29.86 -17.57
C ARG A 647 19.08 29.74 -17.87
N GLN A 648 19.53 30.06 -19.09
CA GLN A 648 20.95 29.96 -19.48
C GLN A 648 21.85 30.94 -18.69
N ASP A 649 21.29 32.08 -18.27
CA ASP A 649 22.00 33.13 -17.52
C ASP A 649 21.50 33.26 -16.07
N ASN A 650 20.78 32.26 -15.55
CA ASN A 650 20.21 32.28 -14.21
C ASN A 650 21.22 31.76 -13.16
N GLU A 651 21.46 32.56 -12.12
CA GLU A 651 22.43 32.26 -11.04
C GLU A 651 22.06 31.05 -10.18
N TYR A 652 20.81 30.61 -10.20
CA TYR A 652 20.29 29.44 -9.50
C TYR A 652 20.29 28.16 -10.36
N SER A 653 20.77 28.23 -11.60
CA SER A 653 20.77 27.12 -12.56
C SER A 653 21.90 27.23 -13.60
N ILE A 654 23.12 27.53 -13.15
CA ILE A 654 24.27 27.78 -14.04
C ILE A 654 24.65 26.52 -14.84
N PRO A 655 24.78 26.59 -16.18
CA PRO A 655 25.23 25.46 -17.01
C PRO A 655 26.55 24.87 -16.53
N LEU A 656 26.66 23.53 -16.56
CA LEU A 656 27.85 22.83 -16.08
C LEU A 656 29.12 23.27 -16.81
N ARG A 657 29.05 23.36 -18.14
CA ARG A 657 30.21 23.72 -18.97
C ARG A 657 30.65 25.19 -18.85
N GLY A 658 29.72 26.06 -18.45
CA GLY A 658 29.92 27.51 -18.48
C GLY A 658 30.35 28.11 -17.15
N GLY A 659 29.86 27.58 -16.01
CA GLY A 659 30.06 28.28 -14.73
C GLY A 659 30.29 27.38 -13.51
N THR A 660 30.64 26.12 -13.72
CA THR A 660 31.19 25.27 -12.65
C THR A 660 32.70 25.43 -12.50
N THR A 661 33.24 24.93 -11.38
CA THR A 661 34.67 24.94 -11.08
C THR A 661 35.49 24.26 -12.18
N LEU A 662 34.98 23.18 -12.80
CA LEU A 662 35.63 22.56 -13.95
C LEU A 662 35.47 23.40 -15.22
N GLY A 663 34.26 23.90 -15.49
CA GLY A 663 33.96 24.69 -16.68
C GLY A 663 34.77 25.99 -16.77
N ALA A 664 34.94 26.67 -15.64
CA ALA A 664 35.66 27.94 -15.51
C ALA A 664 37.19 27.83 -15.60
N LYS A 665 37.76 26.61 -15.68
CA LYS A 665 39.23 26.46 -15.78
C LYS A 665 39.74 26.84 -17.18
N ASN A 666 40.59 27.86 -17.25
CA ASN A 666 41.24 28.30 -18.49
C ASN A 666 42.27 27.28 -19.02
N HIS A 667 42.91 26.52 -18.13
CA HIS A 667 43.91 25.51 -18.47
C HIS A 667 43.57 24.18 -17.79
N LEU A 668 43.59 23.11 -18.58
CA LEU A 668 43.50 21.74 -18.13
C LEU A 668 44.69 20.96 -18.70
N GLU A 669 45.18 19.98 -17.96
CA GLU A 669 46.24 19.10 -18.44
C GLU A 669 45.77 18.33 -19.69
N PRO A 670 46.58 18.27 -20.77
CA PRO A 670 46.24 17.52 -21.96
C PRO A 670 45.98 16.05 -21.61
N TYR A 671 44.90 15.48 -22.15
CA TYR A 671 44.67 14.05 -22.08
C TYR A 671 45.68 13.31 -22.97
N ASP A 672 46.54 12.51 -22.35
CA ASP A 672 47.46 11.58 -23.02
C ASP A 672 47.27 10.17 -22.43
N PRO A 673 46.66 9.22 -23.15
CA PRO A 673 46.42 7.86 -22.65
C PRO A 673 47.72 7.07 -22.42
N LEU A 674 48.85 7.53 -22.98
CA LEU A 674 50.16 6.90 -22.79
C LEU A 674 50.89 7.41 -21.55
N GLN A 675 50.48 8.56 -21.00
CA GLN A 675 51.03 9.15 -19.78
C GLN A 675 50.00 9.10 -18.64
N GLY A 676 50.33 8.36 -17.57
CA GLY A 676 49.48 8.22 -16.39
C GLY A 676 48.95 6.80 -16.18
N ASP A 677 47.81 6.66 -15.50
CA ASP A 677 47.19 5.37 -15.20
C ASP A 677 46.51 4.77 -16.43
N ARG A 678 47.14 3.75 -17.01
CA ARG A 678 46.63 3.04 -18.19
C ARG A 678 45.30 2.35 -17.96
N MET A 679 45.01 1.89 -16.74
CA MET A 679 43.74 1.23 -16.43
C MET A 679 42.61 2.22 -16.38
N LEU A 680 42.83 3.39 -15.78
CA LEU A 680 41.87 4.48 -15.82
C LEU A 680 41.63 4.98 -17.25
N ALA A 681 42.66 5.05 -18.09
CA ALA A 681 42.52 5.43 -19.49
C ALA A 681 41.65 4.44 -20.27
N ILE A 682 41.89 3.13 -20.12
CA ILE A 682 41.06 2.07 -20.73
C ILE A 682 39.62 2.15 -20.21
N GLU A 683 39.44 2.37 -18.91
CA GLU A 683 38.11 2.50 -18.32
C GLU A 683 37.37 3.71 -18.91
N LEU A 684 37.98 4.89 -18.96
CA LEU A 684 37.42 6.10 -19.57
C LEU A 684 37.06 5.89 -21.05
N GLU A 685 37.99 5.38 -21.86
CA GLU A 685 37.79 5.17 -23.30
C GLU A 685 36.73 4.09 -23.62
N SER A 686 36.50 3.15 -22.69
CA SER A 686 35.40 2.17 -22.83
C SER A 686 34.01 2.78 -22.66
N HIS A 687 33.91 3.96 -22.04
CA HIS A 687 32.65 4.65 -21.76
C HIS A 687 32.45 5.93 -22.58
N ILE A 688 33.53 6.59 -23.02
CA ILE A 688 33.47 7.87 -23.73
C ILE A 688 34.26 7.76 -25.05
N PRO A 689 33.70 8.19 -26.19
CA PRO A 689 34.38 8.15 -27.49
C PRO A 689 35.42 9.27 -27.60
N MET A 690 36.51 9.14 -26.84
CA MET A 690 37.55 10.17 -26.68
C MET A 690 38.17 10.61 -28.01
N ASP A 691 38.34 9.70 -28.95
CA ASP A 691 38.88 9.93 -30.31
C ASP A 691 37.98 10.82 -31.17
N ARG A 692 36.67 10.87 -30.89
CA ARG A 692 35.66 11.58 -31.70
C ARG A 692 35.30 12.96 -31.17
N ILE A 693 35.89 13.42 -30.07
CA ILE A 693 35.50 14.66 -29.39
C ILE A 693 36.62 15.72 -29.38
N PRO A 694 36.28 17.03 -29.30
CA PRO A 694 37.28 18.10 -29.28
C PRO A 694 38.26 17.98 -28.11
N LYS A 695 39.46 18.57 -28.27
CA LYS A 695 40.53 18.57 -27.25
C LYS A 695 40.01 18.96 -25.86
N ARG A 696 39.29 20.08 -25.76
CA ARG A 696 38.73 20.56 -24.49
C ARG A 696 37.86 19.53 -23.78
N LEU A 697 36.97 18.85 -24.51
CA LEU A 697 36.09 17.84 -23.90
C LEU A 697 36.86 16.61 -23.41
N ARG A 698 37.93 16.22 -24.11
CA ARG A 698 38.82 15.14 -23.63
C ARG A 698 39.44 15.50 -22.29
N GLU A 699 39.89 16.74 -22.13
CA GLU A 699 40.50 17.23 -20.89
C GLU A 699 39.49 17.30 -19.74
N GLU A 700 38.27 17.77 -20.01
CA GLU A 700 37.17 17.83 -19.03
C GLU A 700 36.75 16.44 -18.55
N PHE A 701 36.51 15.50 -19.48
CA PHE A 701 36.17 14.13 -19.13
C PHE A 701 37.32 13.42 -18.41
N SER A 702 38.56 13.62 -18.85
CA SER A 702 39.73 13.15 -18.10
C SER A 702 39.70 13.64 -16.65
N LYS A 703 39.35 14.92 -16.41
CA LYS A 703 39.29 15.46 -15.06
C LYS A 703 38.15 14.89 -14.21
N ILE A 704 36.98 14.65 -14.80
CA ILE A 704 35.85 13.97 -14.13
C ILE A 704 36.25 12.55 -13.73
N TRP A 705 36.88 11.80 -14.63
CA TRP A 705 37.21 10.39 -14.42
C TRP A 705 38.40 10.17 -13.50
N THR A 706 39.33 11.14 -13.44
CA THR A 706 40.45 11.15 -12.47
C THR A 706 40.07 11.60 -11.06
N ALA A 707 38.81 12.01 -10.81
CA ALA A 707 38.36 12.32 -9.45
C ALA A 707 38.46 11.05 -8.56
N PRO A 708 39.23 11.07 -7.45
CA PRO A 708 39.46 9.89 -6.63
C PRO A 708 38.27 9.53 -5.74
N ASP A 709 37.44 10.52 -5.39
CA ASP A 709 36.34 10.39 -4.45
C ASP A 709 35.15 11.29 -4.84
N LEU A 710 34.03 11.10 -4.11
CA LEU A 710 32.80 11.87 -4.30
C LEU A 710 33.02 13.37 -4.01
N LEU A 711 33.80 13.71 -2.98
CA LEU A 711 34.00 15.09 -2.57
C LEU A 711 34.70 15.90 -3.67
N THR A 712 35.71 15.30 -4.31
CA THR A 712 36.43 15.87 -5.45
C THR A 712 35.52 15.97 -6.66
N LEU A 713 34.73 14.94 -6.97
CA LEU A 713 33.78 14.99 -8.08
C LEU A 713 32.72 16.10 -7.87
N LYS A 714 32.18 16.20 -6.66
CA LYS A 714 31.24 17.26 -6.26
C LYS A 714 31.86 18.65 -6.38
N ALA A 715 33.11 18.81 -5.97
CA ALA A 715 33.84 20.08 -6.09
C ALA A 715 34.03 20.49 -7.56
N LEU A 716 34.24 19.55 -8.49
CA LEU A 716 34.37 19.86 -9.92
C LEU A 716 33.09 20.44 -10.53
N VAL A 717 31.93 19.92 -10.13
CA VAL A 717 30.62 20.32 -10.67
C VAL A 717 29.91 21.41 -9.86
N ARG A 718 30.49 21.85 -8.73
CA ARG A 718 30.00 23.03 -7.99
C ARG A 718 30.29 24.30 -8.78
N THR A 719 29.42 25.29 -8.65
CA THR A 719 29.63 26.65 -9.18
C THR A 719 30.96 27.25 -8.73
N ALA A 720 31.57 28.02 -9.62
CA ALA A 720 32.76 28.83 -9.30
C ALA A 720 32.41 30.19 -8.67
N VAL A 721 31.12 30.55 -8.66
CA VAL A 721 30.58 31.81 -8.16
C VAL A 721 29.91 31.58 -6.81
N ASP A 722 30.27 32.39 -5.82
CA ASP A 722 29.67 32.33 -4.48
C ASP A 722 28.17 32.62 -4.55
N ASN A 723 27.38 31.91 -3.74
CA ASN A 723 25.91 31.98 -3.67
C ASN A 723 25.14 31.58 -4.94
N SER A 724 25.80 31.06 -5.98
CA SER A 724 25.14 30.50 -7.17
C SER A 724 24.98 28.98 -7.10
N ARG A 725 24.01 28.44 -7.86
CA ARG A 725 23.75 26.99 -7.98
C ARG A 725 23.96 26.52 -9.42
N ALA A 726 24.49 25.30 -9.57
CA ALA A 726 24.70 24.68 -10.87
C ALA A 726 23.41 24.04 -11.37
N SER A 727 23.27 23.84 -12.68
CA SER A 727 22.12 23.21 -13.32
C SER A 727 21.89 21.77 -12.82
N VAL A 728 22.94 21.12 -12.30
CA VAL A 728 22.89 19.84 -11.59
C VAL A 728 23.79 19.86 -10.36
N ALA A 729 23.30 19.30 -9.25
CA ALA A 729 24.04 19.17 -8.00
C ALA A 729 24.07 17.73 -7.48
N LEU A 730 25.20 17.33 -6.88
CA LEU A 730 25.35 16.05 -6.18
C LEU A 730 25.07 16.24 -4.69
N ASN A 731 23.82 16.00 -4.28
CA ASN A 731 23.37 16.09 -2.88
C ASN A 731 23.55 14.76 -2.15
N ILE A 732 24.72 14.15 -2.32
CA ILE A 732 25.08 12.86 -1.73
C ILE A 732 25.92 13.11 -0.48
N LYS A 733 25.48 12.57 0.66
CA LYS A 733 26.19 12.61 1.93
C LYS A 733 26.81 11.23 2.13
N HIS A 734 28.13 11.12 2.24
CA HIS A 734 28.74 9.91 2.81
C HIS A 734 29.12 10.22 4.26
N PRO A 735 28.90 9.31 5.23
CA PRO A 735 29.69 9.32 6.45
C PRO A 735 31.16 9.16 6.06
N VAL A 736 32.00 9.91 6.76
CA VAL A 736 33.44 10.02 6.59
C VAL A 736 34.11 8.65 6.37
N ASP A 737 34.96 8.58 5.35
CA ASP A 737 36.09 7.67 5.08
C ASP A 737 36.14 6.24 5.68
N ASN A 738 36.41 5.27 4.79
CA ASN A 738 37.22 4.06 5.04
C ASN A 738 36.80 2.96 6.04
N GLU A 739 35.59 2.95 6.61
CA GLU A 739 35.19 1.78 7.40
C GLU A 739 34.54 0.67 6.55
N ILE A 740 35.29 -0.43 6.47
CA ILE A 740 34.88 -1.78 6.07
C ILE A 740 33.46 -2.07 6.56
N PHE A 741 32.61 -2.59 5.67
CA PHE A 741 31.34 -3.28 5.93
C PHE A 741 31.05 -3.55 7.43
N VAL A 742 30.51 -2.56 8.14
CA VAL A 742 29.87 -2.77 9.43
C VAL A 742 28.39 -2.97 9.14
N ASP A 743 27.85 -4.07 9.64
CA ASP A 743 26.45 -4.46 9.54
C ASP A 743 25.51 -3.26 9.71
N ALA A 744 24.48 -3.24 8.86
CA ALA A 744 23.44 -2.23 8.82
C ALA A 744 22.67 -2.18 10.16
N GLY A 745 23.15 -1.35 11.08
CA GLY A 745 22.36 -0.91 12.22
C GLY A 745 21.19 0.00 11.76
N PRO A 746 20.11 0.09 12.55
CA PRO A 746 18.89 0.86 12.22
C PRO A 746 19.08 2.38 12.08
N ALA A 747 20.29 2.91 12.35
CA ALA A 747 20.61 4.34 12.25
C ALA A 747 21.18 4.78 10.89
N ASN A 748 21.52 3.85 10.00
CA ASN A 748 22.08 4.21 8.69
C ASN A 748 20.94 4.42 7.68
N ARG A 749 20.59 5.69 7.44
CA ARG A 749 19.64 6.10 6.37
C ARG A 749 20.02 5.40 5.05
N VAL A 750 19.08 4.69 4.42
CA VAL A 750 19.33 3.84 3.23
C VAL A 750 19.59 4.72 2.00
N LEU A 751 18.84 5.82 1.88
CA LEU A 751 18.97 6.83 0.83
C LEU A 751 19.82 8.01 1.34
N GLN A 752 21.13 7.96 1.10
CA GLN A 752 22.06 9.04 1.49
C GLN A 752 22.36 10.01 0.34
N GLY A 753 21.29 10.47 -0.30
CA GLY A 753 21.32 11.61 -1.20
C GLY A 753 20.94 11.35 -2.65
N THR A 754 20.85 12.44 -3.40
CA THR A 754 20.24 12.48 -4.72
C THR A 754 21.07 13.30 -5.70
N ILE A 755 20.76 13.12 -6.97
CA ILE A 755 21.23 13.96 -8.07
C ILE A 755 20.11 14.95 -8.34
N GLU A 756 20.36 16.20 -8.01
CA GLU A 756 19.38 17.28 -8.12
C GLU A 756 19.53 17.96 -9.48
N PHE A 757 18.44 18.01 -10.24
CA PHE A 757 18.35 18.71 -11.52
C PHE A 757 17.60 20.02 -11.31
N ARG A 758 18.31 21.15 -11.44
CA ARG A 758 17.79 22.52 -11.23
C ARG A 758 17.51 23.26 -12.53
N THR A 759 17.65 22.61 -13.69
CA THR A 759 17.71 23.33 -14.97
C THR A 759 16.40 24.00 -15.38
N ARG A 760 15.27 23.43 -14.96
CA ARG A 760 13.93 23.78 -15.45
C ARG A 760 13.35 24.99 -14.71
N GLU A 761 12.74 25.89 -15.46
CA GLU A 761 11.90 26.96 -14.91
C GLU A 761 10.70 26.40 -14.14
N GLY A 762 10.20 27.15 -13.15
CA GLY A 762 9.01 26.80 -12.38
C GLY A 762 7.82 26.50 -13.28
N SER A 763 7.12 25.42 -13.00
CA SER A 763 5.99 24.96 -13.79
C SER A 763 5.00 24.18 -12.94
N LEU A 764 3.71 24.46 -13.17
CA LEU A 764 2.58 23.67 -12.66
C LEU A 764 1.80 23.05 -13.82
N ASP A 765 2.47 22.76 -14.95
CA ASP A 765 1.92 21.96 -16.03
C ASP A 765 2.15 20.46 -15.76
N PRO A 766 1.09 19.65 -15.53
CA PRO A 766 1.27 18.27 -15.11
C PRO A 766 2.00 17.39 -16.14
N GLU A 767 1.79 17.62 -17.44
CA GLU A 767 2.43 16.83 -18.50
C GLU A 767 3.92 17.15 -18.58
N LEU A 768 4.27 18.43 -18.57
CA LEU A 768 5.65 18.89 -18.59
C LEU A 768 6.42 18.40 -17.35
N VAL A 769 5.82 18.52 -16.16
CA VAL A 769 6.41 18.07 -14.89
C VAL A 769 6.75 16.58 -14.94
N VAL A 770 5.78 15.74 -15.30
CA VAL A 770 5.99 14.28 -15.35
C VAL A 770 6.99 13.91 -16.43
N ARG A 771 6.89 14.47 -17.64
CA ARG A 771 7.83 14.15 -18.71
C ARG A 771 9.24 14.61 -18.36
N TRP A 772 9.39 15.76 -17.68
CA TRP A 772 10.68 16.24 -17.20
C TRP A 772 11.29 15.29 -16.16
N ALA A 773 10.51 14.88 -15.16
CA ALA A 773 10.93 13.89 -14.17
C ALA A 773 11.34 12.57 -14.85
N LYS A 774 10.53 12.06 -15.79
CA LYS A 774 10.86 10.86 -16.58
C LYS A 774 12.17 11.01 -17.36
N LEU A 775 12.40 12.17 -17.98
CA LEU A 775 13.62 12.45 -18.75
C LEU A 775 14.88 12.38 -17.88
N VAL A 776 14.90 13.10 -16.75
CA VAL A 776 16.08 13.15 -15.89
C VAL A 776 16.30 11.84 -15.13
N THR A 777 15.24 11.12 -14.76
CA THR A 777 15.38 9.77 -14.18
C THR A 777 15.91 8.77 -15.20
N ALA A 778 15.40 8.77 -16.45
CA ALA A 778 15.91 7.90 -17.52
C ALA A 778 17.38 8.19 -17.83
N MET A 779 17.79 9.45 -17.75
CA MET A 779 19.20 9.82 -17.84
C MET A 779 20.04 9.11 -16.77
N VAL A 780 19.69 9.27 -15.49
CA VAL A 780 20.40 8.62 -14.38
C VAL A 780 20.40 7.10 -14.54
N GLU A 781 19.25 6.52 -14.87
CA GLU A 781 19.10 5.08 -15.06
C GLU A 781 20.01 4.55 -16.16
N LYS A 782 20.02 5.17 -17.35
CA LYS A 782 20.88 4.72 -18.45
C LYS A 782 22.35 4.88 -18.15
N ALA A 783 22.72 5.94 -17.42
CA ALA A 783 24.10 6.14 -16.99
C ALA A 783 24.56 5.12 -15.94
N GLU A 784 23.65 4.57 -15.13
CA GLU A 784 24.00 3.51 -14.17
C GLU A 784 23.98 2.11 -14.80
N THR A 785 22.90 1.76 -15.52
CA THR A 785 22.59 0.37 -15.93
C THR A 785 23.27 -0.07 -17.22
N SER A 786 23.60 0.84 -18.13
CA SER A 786 24.15 0.45 -19.43
C SER A 786 25.52 -0.21 -19.26
N SER A 787 25.84 -1.20 -20.10
CA SER A 787 27.24 -1.66 -20.25
C SER A 787 28.13 -0.51 -20.73
N PRO A 788 29.47 -0.57 -20.54
CA PRO A 788 30.38 0.48 -21.00
C PRO A 788 30.20 0.82 -22.48
N TRP A 789 30.08 -0.19 -23.33
CA TRP A 789 29.86 0.00 -24.77
C TRP A 789 28.53 0.68 -25.10
N GLN A 790 27.43 0.23 -24.49
CA GLN A 790 26.12 0.87 -24.67
C GLN A 790 26.16 2.34 -24.23
N PHE A 791 26.78 2.62 -23.08
CA PHE A 791 26.96 3.99 -22.60
C PHE A 791 27.81 4.83 -23.56
N CYS A 792 28.89 4.28 -24.10
CA CYS A 792 29.72 4.93 -25.11
C CYS A 792 28.93 5.28 -26.38
N GLN A 793 27.98 4.43 -26.79
CA GLN A 793 27.07 4.75 -27.90
C GLN A 793 26.13 5.90 -27.57
N ILE A 794 25.54 5.94 -26.36
CA ILE A 794 24.70 7.05 -25.90
C ILE A 794 25.53 8.35 -25.94
N MET A 795 26.75 8.32 -25.39
CA MET A 795 27.67 9.46 -25.41
C MET A 795 28.02 9.91 -26.83
N ALA A 796 28.22 8.97 -27.77
CA ALA A 796 28.49 9.29 -29.17
C ALA A 796 27.32 9.98 -29.88
N VAL A 797 26.08 9.68 -29.48
CA VAL A 797 24.87 10.37 -29.98
C VAL A 797 24.85 11.83 -29.50
N VAL A 798 25.03 12.03 -28.19
CA VAL A 798 24.95 13.37 -27.57
C VAL A 798 26.13 14.26 -27.99
N LEU A 799 27.32 13.68 -28.18
CA LEU A 799 28.54 14.40 -28.56
C LEU A 799 28.75 14.50 -30.07
N ARG A 800 27.74 14.17 -30.89
CA ARG A 800 27.82 14.19 -32.36
C ARG A 800 28.22 15.58 -32.88
N ARG A 801 29.40 15.67 -33.49
CA ARG A 801 29.93 16.90 -34.09
C ARG A 801 29.04 17.41 -35.23
N GLY A 802 28.98 18.73 -35.38
CA GLY A 802 28.27 19.40 -36.48
C GLY A 802 26.74 19.42 -36.38
N ALA A 803 26.14 18.55 -35.57
CA ALA A 803 24.71 18.56 -35.31
C ALA A 803 24.32 19.70 -34.34
N SER A 804 23.22 20.38 -34.64
CA SER A 804 22.53 21.31 -33.74
C SER A 804 21.88 20.58 -32.56
N GLU A 805 21.49 21.32 -31.53
CA GLU A 805 20.78 20.77 -30.35
C GLU A 805 19.48 20.06 -30.75
N ALA A 806 18.73 20.64 -31.68
CA ALA A 806 17.49 20.05 -32.21
C ALA A 806 17.74 18.72 -32.93
N GLU A 807 18.82 18.63 -33.72
CA GLU A 807 19.19 17.38 -34.42
C GLU A 807 19.71 16.30 -33.46
N ARG A 808 20.22 16.69 -32.28
CA ARG A 808 20.67 15.77 -31.23
C ARG A 808 19.53 15.28 -30.33
N LEU A 809 18.48 16.08 -30.15
CA LEU A 809 17.40 15.80 -29.21
C LEU A 809 16.69 14.47 -29.50
N GLY A 810 16.19 14.26 -30.72
CA GLY A 810 15.46 13.05 -31.08
C GLY A 810 16.27 11.76 -30.85
N PRO A 811 17.48 11.64 -31.42
CA PRO A 811 18.36 10.51 -31.16
C PRO A 811 18.75 10.33 -29.69
N PHE A 812 18.88 11.42 -28.92
CA PHE A 812 19.16 11.32 -27.49
C PHE A 812 17.97 10.74 -26.73
N LEU A 813 16.75 11.17 -27.02
CA LEU A 813 15.54 10.58 -26.44
C LEU A 813 15.39 9.10 -26.80
N ASP A 814 15.73 8.70 -28.03
CA ASP A 814 15.79 7.28 -28.42
C ASP A 814 16.76 6.48 -27.55
N ALA A 815 17.96 7.02 -27.37
CA ALA A 815 19.01 6.40 -26.57
C ALA A 815 18.59 6.24 -25.09
N LEU A 816 17.72 7.13 -24.60
CA LEU A 816 17.11 7.05 -23.27
C LEU A 816 15.90 6.12 -23.19
N GLY A 817 15.35 5.68 -24.33
CA GLY A 817 14.11 4.90 -24.40
C GLY A 817 12.83 5.73 -24.30
N LEU A 818 12.92 7.05 -24.53
CA LEU A 818 11.81 8.01 -24.41
C LEU A 818 11.26 8.43 -25.78
N TRP A 819 11.18 7.48 -26.72
CA TRP A 819 10.80 7.73 -28.10
C TRP A 819 9.36 8.27 -28.24
N GLU A 820 8.44 7.90 -27.33
CA GLU A 820 7.07 8.41 -27.27
C GLU A 820 6.97 9.89 -26.87
N SER A 821 8.03 10.46 -26.27
CA SER A 821 8.06 11.86 -25.83
C SER A 821 8.71 12.80 -26.84
N LYS A 822 9.12 12.31 -28.02
CA LYS A 822 9.88 13.10 -29.00
C LYS A 822 9.12 14.33 -29.49
N ASP A 823 7.88 14.15 -29.93
CA ASP A 823 7.10 15.23 -30.53
C ASP A 823 6.82 16.32 -29.50
N PHE A 824 6.52 15.91 -28.25
CA PHE A 824 6.37 16.81 -27.12
C PHE A 824 7.63 17.67 -26.92
N TRP A 825 8.80 17.02 -26.76
CA TRP A 825 10.06 17.73 -26.48
C TRP A 825 10.55 18.56 -27.66
N ALA A 826 10.34 18.11 -28.90
CA ALA A 826 10.62 18.88 -30.10
C ALA A 826 9.75 20.15 -30.15
N GLY A 827 8.47 20.04 -29.80
CA GLY A 827 7.57 21.18 -29.67
C GLY A 827 8.02 22.18 -28.59
N VAL A 828 8.44 21.68 -27.42
CA VAL A 828 9.01 22.52 -26.34
C VAL A 828 10.26 23.26 -26.83
N ALA A 829 11.22 22.55 -27.45
CA ALA A 829 12.44 23.15 -27.97
C ALA A 829 12.17 24.22 -29.04
N ALA A 830 11.20 23.96 -29.93
CA ALA A 830 10.80 24.92 -30.95
C ALA A 830 10.22 26.21 -30.34
N ARG A 831 9.37 26.10 -29.30
CA ARG A 831 8.82 27.26 -28.58
C ARG A 831 9.90 28.09 -27.91
N ASN A 832 10.83 27.44 -27.21
CA ASN A 832 11.93 28.13 -26.53
C ASN A 832 12.84 28.88 -27.50
N LYS A 833 13.05 28.35 -28.71
CA LYS A 833 13.88 28.99 -29.73
C LYS A 833 13.28 30.28 -30.30
N VAL A 834 11.95 30.41 -30.24
CA VAL A 834 11.20 31.58 -30.74
C VAL A 834 10.91 32.58 -29.62
N ALA A 835 11.07 32.19 -28.35
CA ALA A 835 10.86 33.07 -27.22
C ALA A 835 11.86 34.24 -27.27
N GLU A 836 11.35 35.47 -27.19
CA GLU A 836 12.19 36.66 -27.01
C GLU A 836 12.84 36.60 -25.62
N MET A 837 14.14 36.90 -25.54
CA MET A 837 14.76 37.06 -24.23
C MET A 837 14.15 38.27 -23.53
N PRO A 838 13.77 38.16 -22.24
CA PRO A 838 13.33 39.31 -21.47
C PRO A 838 14.39 40.41 -21.51
N ALA A 839 13.95 41.68 -21.42
CA ALA A 839 14.89 42.78 -21.24
C ALA A 839 15.78 42.49 -20.02
N PRO A 840 17.11 42.77 -20.11
CA PRO A 840 18.04 42.45 -19.03
C PRO A 840 17.56 43.06 -17.71
N ARG A 841 17.79 42.34 -16.59
CA ARG A 841 17.41 42.78 -15.25
C ARG A 841 17.80 44.25 -15.05
N PRO A 842 16.91 45.10 -14.50
CA PRO A 842 17.20 46.51 -14.34
C PRO A 842 18.45 46.69 -13.44
N THR A 843 19.39 47.51 -13.90
CA THR A 843 20.57 47.87 -13.10
C THR A 843 20.15 48.61 -11.83
N PHE A 844 20.88 48.38 -10.73
CA PHE A 844 20.64 49.04 -9.43
C PHE A 844 20.37 50.54 -9.58
N GLY A 845 19.29 51.00 -8.94
CA GLY A 845 18.95 52.43 -8.85
C GLY A 845 20.01 53.22 -8.10
N ARG A 846 19.93 54.55 -8.11
CA ARG A 846 20.89 55.39 -7.34
C ARG A 846 20.68 55.26 -5.83
N THR A 847 19.50 54.77 -5.44
CA THR A 847 19.13 54.46 -4.06
C THR A 847 18.53 53.06 -3.97
N GLU A 848 18.57 52.46 -2.78
CA GLU A 848 17.95 51.16 -2.48
C GLU A 848 16.46 51.14 -2.85
N LYS A 849 15.73 52.21 -2.53
CA LYS A 849 14.31 52.35 -2.86
C LYS A 849 14.04 52.35 -4.37
N GLU A 850 14.81 53.13 -5.14
CA GLU A 850 14.69 53.13 -6.61
C GLU A 850 15.02 51.77 -7.22
N SER A 851 15.96 51.05 -6.61
CA SER A 851 16.28 49.69 -7.03
C SER A 851 15.13 48.72 -6.79
N GLU A 852 14.50 48.79 -5.61
CA GLU A 852 13.35 47.96 -5.26
C GLU A 852 12.11 48.31 -6.09
N ASP A 853 11.90 49.58 -6.40
CA ASP A 853 10.80 50.03 -7.26
C ASP A 853 10.96 49.52 -8.70
N ARG A 854 12.18 49.59 -9.26
CA ARG A 854 12.49 49.04 -10.60
C ARG A 854 12.39 47.52 -10.66
N LYS A 855 12.86 46.82 -9.62
CA LYS A 855 12.69 45.37 -9.51
C LYS A 855 11.20 45.02 -9.52
N ARG A 856 10.41 45.66 -8.67
CA ARG A 856 8.97 45.43 -8.62
C ARG A 856 8.30 45.67 -9.97
N GLU A 857 8.55 46.80 -10.65
CA GLU A 857 8.00 47.07 -11.99
C GLU A 857 8.40 45.99 -13.01
N TRP A 858 9.63 45.49 -12.93
CA TRP A 858 10.09 44.40 -13.78
C TRP A 858 9.34 43.08 -13.46
N HIS A 859 9.17 42.73 -12.19
CA HIS A 859 8.42 41.53 -11.81
C HIS A 859 6.94 41.63 -12.16
N GLU A 860 6.29 42.80 -11.97
CA GLU A 860 4.89 43.02 -12.37
C GLU A 860 4.67 42.77 -13.87
N LYS A 861 5.67 43.07 -14.71
CA LYS A 861 5.59 42.84 -16.15
C LYS A 861 5.83 41.38 -16.57
N ASN A 862 6.57 40.62 -15.77
CA ASN A 862 7.07 39.29 -16.15
C ASN A 862 6.50 38.13 -15.30
N ILE A 863 5.77 38.44 -14.23
CA ILE A 863 5.04 37.44 -13.45
C ILE A 863 3.82 36.95 -14.23
N VAL A 864 3.55 35.65 -14.18
CA VAL A 864 2.44 35.00 -14.85
C VAL A 864 1.53 34.35 -13.82
N SER A 865 0.26 34.75 -13.78
CA SER A 865 -0.77 34.02 -13.04
C SER A 865 -1.05 32.69 -13.72
N VAL A 866 -1.01 31.59 -12.98
CA VAL A 866 -1.25 30.26 -13.52
C VAL A 866 -2.77 30.02 -13.64
N PRO A 867 -3.31 29.75 -14.84
CA PRO A 867 -4.74 29.55 -15.03
C PRO A 867 -5.20 28.20 -14.47
N LEU A 868 -6.52 28.04 -14.32
CA LEU A 868 -7.15 26.74 -14.10
C LEU A 868 -6.80 25.77 -15.24
N LEU A 869 -6.80 24.48 -14.93
CA LEU A 869 -6.76 23.44 -15.97
C LEU A 869 -8.16 23.25 -16.54
N GLU A 870 -8.25 22.96 -17.84
CA GLU A 870 -9.50 22.56 -18.48
C GLU A 870 -10.00 21.24 -17.86
N GLU A 871 -11.32 21.08 -17.71
CA GLU A 871 -11.92 19.91 -17.03
C GLU A 871 -11.48 18.57 -17.64
N ASP A 872 -11.28 18.53 -18.97
CA ASP A 872 -10.90 17.34 -19.73
C ASP A 872 -9.40 16.99 -19.64
N PHE A 873 -8.59 17.84 -19.00
CA PHE A 873 -7.14 17.66 -18.91
C PHE A 873 -6.79 16.47 -17.99
N GLY A 874 -6.93 15.23 -18.46
CA GLY A 874 -6.58 14.03 -17.71
C GLY A 874 -7.36 12.76 -18.05
N GLU A 875 -8.52 12.84 -18.68
CA GLU A 875 -9.30 11.66 -19.08
C GLU A 875 -8.61 10.85 -20.20
N ASN A 876 -7.68 11.50 -20.92
CA ASN A 876 -6.91 10.93 -22.04
C ASN A 876 -5.38 11.01 -21.81
N ALA A 877 -4.90 10.84 -20.58
CA ALA A 877 -3.47 10.95 -20.25
C ALA A 877 -2.65 9.72 -20.70
N ALA A 878 -2.69 9.38 -21.99
CA ALA A 878 -1.92 8.29 -22.60
C ALA A 878 -0.39 8.46 -22.46
N TRP A 879 0.08 9.62 -21.99
CA TRP A 879 1.48 9.94 -21.74
C TRP A 879 1.97 9.60 -20.31
N LEU A 880 1.04 9.29 -19.39
CA LEU A 880 1.33 8.76 -18.05
C LEU A 880 1.75 7.30 -18.15
#